data_AF-A0A8H6IJC1-F1
#
_entry.id   AF-A0A8H6IJC1-F1
#
_cell.length_a   1.000
_cell.length_b   1.000
_cell.length_c   1.000
_cell.angle_alpha   90.00
_cell.angle_beta   90.00
_cell.angle_gamma   90.00
#
_symmetry.space_group_name_H-M   'P 1'
#
loop_
_entity.id
_entity.type
_entity.pdbx_description
1 polymer ?
#
loop_
_entity_poly.entity_id
_entity_poly.type
_entity_poly.pdbx_seq_one_letter_code
_entity_poly.pdbx_strand_id
1 'polypeptide(L)'
;MPALTVSGRMAAAPNSHHGDDPTSPGDDPSFSSSLSHPDFSLGSFASGISTPHRSNLNVTAGYLRPPRLSGRAGSSSTLVPGSASQLGKGSVNSTTGAKDVEEYASLLHDDEVTAEEAAMGDSIGPGSVLDTPGPKPKGVRTRSGTVTAAAAPSKVSKLTLRDQEKHIDNLKKENFSIKLRVHFLEDQLARMAPDQMDAALKQNINLKIEVQQRGMEIKKLKKLVLSLEHELERVQRGAAASAGASEREKELEQRLEEKERELRDLRRRKAEREDGDDALREAEARNAELEDELDNVKGLLEDNMDEIDRLKNIVQQRGSEEENYELREKLRAQDDLVSQLQDDRDDLQDALTELQLRLEELESRRHAESIERSQSRAALLDEQEAHEELEDEVNQLRDRVAALMIELQGKEDEVEQGRRELDELMEEHKRVVDVVENEWRGEVEEARGQADELKDVLAERDGECEKLRMHVADLEHETDELHLKFEGALEQLEGELEERTREVEEREHEVEERVVEGERKEAELEAMRDQLDRLGEQVFELEDESERLKTELERAEEEKERSEAVGAALKEKNVALKTEIQDLADAYDQAQASISEHMARQEELATHIEALVAELEATRDQSERTAANLTSLTSKLESQSMSSKRAMEEKEREIGRLRDEVERKERLVKEREADLAQLQDAFGSVERERKELGESVAGERFSAQLECDRLRRDLERAEDDLARLRADLASKEGLLREKEAQLDRLSQDNRELKNELGEVKQAKINLGEKVDELKEREKERERETTTMRARVRELEERLGKEGRDVGRMEGMYRDQLTERNTLLLTIYQYLDKIVGVEKSLKKGAAAETKPFTNFSVFHDNLITRLKALSQLQLTFSQRTKDIEAKFTDKLTEMRRQLDSRWKQIEKFEASVKTVGELKGQWRRKLNLKEGEADALRTQVSELTSQVASLRRAGNSASEASEVKSLTARAVNAERRLNNAQNQLVQAEERIAGMNEKIAGVEGKWEARVKEYESRMRAAEERVKRERQGGKERVGELETAVERLRKQLEEARKRGGVVEGLLETVAETGARGKERGSGGGSGRSSLSGGTR
;
A
#
# COMPACT_ATOMS: atom_id res chain seq x y z
N MET A 1 -48.23 -31.15 -62.16
CA MET A 1 -49.11 -31.67 -63.24
C MET A 1 -48.22 -32.29 -64.31
N PRO A 2 -48.23 -33.61 -64.56
CA PRO A 2 -48.60 -34.72 -63.66
C PRO A 2 -47.57 -34.78 -62.49
N ALA A 3 -46.81 -35.81 -62.08
CA ALA A 3 -46.72 -37.28 -62.25
C ALA A 3 -45.87 -37.79 -61.05
N LEU A 4 -45.97 -39.03 -60.57
CA LEU A 4 -47.01 -40.05 -60.69
C LEU A 4 -46.98 -40.94 -59.42
N THR A 5 -47.49 -42.18 -59.49
CA THR A 5 -47.71 -43.09 -58.34
C THR A 5 -47.54 -44.55 -58.74
N VAL A 6 -47.23 -45.47 -57.80
CA VAL A 6 -48.04 -46.69 -57.46
C VAL A 6 -47.34 -47.66 -56.47
N SER A 7 -47.91 -47.75 -55.26
CA SER A 7 -48.33 -48.93 -54.44
C SER A 7 -47.60 -50.30 -54.42
N GLY A 8 -47.63 -50.93 -53.21
CA GLY A 8 -47.42 -52.37 -52.95
C GLY A 8 -46.38 -52.66 -51.85
N ARG A 9 -46.64 -53.07 -50.59
CA ARG A 9 -47.78 -53.57 -49.76
C ARG A 9 -47.75 -55.07 -49.40
N MET A 10 -47.45 -55.33 -48.11
CA MET A 10 -47.84 -56.47 -47.24
C MET A 10 -47.13 -57.84 -47.28
N ALA A 11 -46.96 -58.39 -46.05
CA ALA A 11 -46.90 -59.81 -45.64
C ALA A 11 -45.62 -60.63 -45.99
N ALA A 12 -45.19 -61.64 -45.20
CA ALA A 12 -45.45 -61.98 -43.78
C ALA A 12 -44.39 -62.99 -43.26
N ALA A 13 -44.41 -63.28 -41.95
CA ALA A 13 -43.65 -64.31 -41.22
C ALA A 13 -44.08 -65.77 -41.62
N PRO A 14 -43.55 -66.92 -41.07
CA PRO A 14 -42.81 -67.05 -39.78
C PRO A 14 -41.73 -68.18 -39.64
N ASN A 15 -41.20 -68.30 -38.40
CA ASN A 15 -40.71 -69.54 -37.74
C ASN A 15 -39.40 -70.22 -38.23
N SER A 16 -38.68 -71.02 -37.42
CA SER A 16 -38.93 -71.50 -36.04
C SER A 16 -37.66 -71.73 -35.19
N HIS A 17 -37.85 -71.66 -33.88
CA HIS A 17 -36.99 -72.01 -32.72
C HIS A 17 -35.97 -73.16 -32.84
N HIS A 18 -34.86 -73.01 -32.11
CA HIS A 18 -34.47 -73.75 -30.87
C HIS A 18 -33.56 -72.80 -30.04
N GLY A 19 -33.45 -72.84 -28.71
CA GLY A 19 -34.16 -73.63 -27.69
C GLY A 19 -33.42 -73.56 -26.34
N ASP A 20 -34.18 -73.39 -25.24
CA ASP A 20 -33.86 -73.57 -23.81
C ASP A 20 -32.81 -72.60 -23.15
N ASP A 21 -32.96 -71.90 -22.00
CA ASP A 21 -33.77 -71.89 -20.74
C ASP A 21 -33.00 -72.37 -19.46
N PRO A 22 -33.39 -71.99 -18.20
CA PRO A 22 -34.06 -70.75 -17.72
C PRO A 22 -33.62 -70.25 -16.29
N THR A 23 -34.23 -69.15 -15.79
CA THR A 23 -34.33 -68.68 -14.36
C THR A 23 -33.04 -68.26 -13.61
N SER A 24 -33.02 -67.39 -12.58
CA SER A 24 -34.07 -66.64 -11.81
C SER A 24 -33.49 -65.31 -11.23
N PRO A 25 -34.28 -64.37 -10.69
CA PRO A 25 -33.84 -63.00 -10.32
C PRO A 25 -33.42 -62.80 -8.83
N GLY A 26 -32.74 -61.68 -8.53
CA GLY A 26 -32.46 -61.20 -7.16
C GLY A 26 -31.69 -59.86 -7.07
N ASP A 27 -32.41 -58.81 -6.67
CA ASP A 27 -32.07 -57.55 -5.95
C ASP A 27 -30.63 -56.94 -5.93
N ASP A 28 -30.50 -55.71 -6.49
CA ASP A 28 -30.26 -54.40 -5.82
C ASP A 28 -29.29 -54.24 -4.60
N PRO A 29 -28.77 -53.02 -4.27
CA PRO A 29 -29.19 -51.68 -4.74
C PRO A 29 -28.08 -50.63 -5.08
N SER A 30 -28.56 -49.47 -5.55
CA SER A 30 -28.02 -48.08 -5.43
C SER A 30 -26.71 -47.64 -6.12
N PHE A 31 -26.82 -46.69 -7.06
CA PHE A 31 -26.22 -45.33 -6.98
C PHE A 31 -26.58 -44.42 -8.19
N SER A 32 -26.28 -43.12 -8.05
CA SER A 32 -25.99 -42.15 -9.13
C SER A 32 -27.15 -41.49 -9.92
N SER A 33 -26.76 -40.55 -10.78
CA SER A 33 -27.51 -39.38 -11.25
C SER A 33 -27.81 -39.37 -12.76
N SER A 34 -29.01 -38.91 -13.15
CA SER A 34 -29.28 -38.15 -14.38
C SER A 34 -30.65 -37.46 -14.21
N LEU A 35 -30.95 -36.21 -14.58
CA LEU A 35 -30.66 -35.37 -15.76
C LEU A 35 -31.63 -35.63 -16.94
N SER A 36 -32.63 -34.76 -17.11
CA SER A 36 -33.38 -34.52 -18.36
C SER A 36 -34.10 -33.16 -18.30
N HIS A 37 -34.00 -32.35 -19.36
CA HIS A 37 -34.88 -31.18 -19.61
C HIS A 37 -36.17 -31.64 -20.36
N PRO A 38 -37.19 -30.79 -20.57
CA PRO A 38 -37.16 -29.84 -21.71
C PRO A 38 -37.77 -28.44 -21.46
N ASP A 39 -37.06 -27.42 -21.95
CA ASP A 39 -37.44 -26.21 -22.72
C ASP A 39 -38.71 -25.33 -22.48
N PHE A 40 -38.56 -24.06 -22.90
CA PHE A 40 -39.54 -23.02 -23.25
C PHE A 40 -40.45 -22.39 -22.17
N SER A 41 -40.22 -21.11 -21.83
CA SER A 41 -40.98 -19.96 -22.40
C SER A 41 -40.45 -18.59 -21.91
N LEU A 42 -41.01 -17.48 -22.42
CA LEU A 42 -40.57 -16.08 -22.26
C LEU A 42 -41.46 -15.24 -21.30
N GLY A 43 -40.90 -14.16 -20.75
CA GLY A 43 -41.60 -13.12 -19.96
C GLY A 43 -40.85 -12.79 -18.64
N SER A 44 -40.21 -11.64 -18.40
CA SER A 44 -40.22 -10.25 -18.92
C SER A 44 -41.16 -9.27 -18.20
N PHE A 45 -40.54 -8.23 -17.60
CA PHE A 45 -41.09 -7.00 -16.98
C PHE A 45 -41.83 -7.01 -15.62
N ALA A 46 -41.84 -5.80 -15.00
CA ALA A 46 -42.40 -5.38 -13.70
C ALA A 46 -41.78 -6.06 -12.45
N SER A 47 -41.10 -5.41 -11.50
CA SER A 47 -41.09 -4.02 -10.99
C SER A 47 -42.39 -3.56 -10.29
N GLY A 48 -42.31 -3.34 -8.96
CA GLY A 48 -43.36 -2.60 -8.23
C GLY A 48 -43.65 -3.03 -6.78
N ILE A 49 -43.08 -2.27 -5.82
CA ILE A 49 -43.81 -1.64 -4.70
C ILE A 49 -44.34 -2.49 -3.51
N SER A 50 -44.02 -1.96 -2.32
CA SER A 50 -44.65 -2.12 -0.99
C SER A 50 -44.44 -3.40 -0.14
N THR A 51 -43.74 -3.16 0.98
CA THR A 51 -44.02 -3.71 2.32
C THR A 51 -45.35 -3.11 2.88
N PRO A 52 -45.88 -3.42 4.10
CA PRO A 52 -45.27 -4.13 5.23
C PRO A 52 -46.17 -5.07 6.08
N HIS A 53 -45.58 -5.55 7.19
CA HIS A 53 -46.19 -5.87 8.49
C HIS A 53 -46.97 -7.18 8.78
N ARG A 54 -46.27 -8.03 9.55
CA ARG A 54 -46.60 -8.53 10.91
C ARG A 54 -47.51 -9.76 11.13
N SER A 55 -47.18 -10.41 12.27
CA SER A 55 -48.01 -11.26 13.15
C SER A 55 -48.45 -12.66 12.71
N ASN A 56 -47.57 -13.63 12.97
CA ASN A 56 -47.78 -14.81 13.83
C ASN A 56 -49.23 -15.24 14.15
N LEU A 57 -49.58 -16.47 13.73
CA LEU A 57 -50.22 -17.57 14.51
C LEU A 57 -50.23 -18.80 13.56
N ASN A 58 -49.52 -19.92 13.77
CA ASN A 58 -49.29 -20.80 14.93
C ASN A 58 -50.46 -21.79 15.20
N VAL A 59 -50.16 -22.92 15.88
CA VAL A 59 -50.97 -24.17 16.05
C VAL A 59 -50.86 -25.12 14.83
N THR A 60 -50.24 -26.31 14.81
CA THR A 60 -49.75 -27.39 15.73
C THR A 60 -50.66 -28.62 15.88
N ALA A 61 -50.16 -29.81 15.50
CA ALA A 61 -50.33 -31.15 16.13
C ALA A 61 -49.74 -32.27 15.22
N GLY A 62 -49.12 -33.36 15.67
CA GLY A 62 -48.58 -33.71 17.01
C GLY A 62 -48.40 -35.23 17.22
N TYR A 63 -47.59 -35.63 18.23
CA TYR A 63 -47.59 -36.95 18.93
C TYR A 63 -47.12 -38.23 18.16
N LEU A 64 -46.41 -39.25 18.71
CA LEU A 64 -45.65 -39.52 19.98
C LEU A 64 -44.26 -40.16 19.61
N ARG A 65 -43.25 -40.50 20.45
CA ARG A 65 -43.04 -40.80 21.91
C ARG A 65 -43.49 -42.20 22.41
N PRO A 66 -42.96 -42.76 23.54
CA PRO A 66 -41.76 -42.43 24.32
C PRO A 66 -40.87 -43.66 24.67
N PRO A 67 -39.98 -43.54 25.68
CA PRO A 67 -40.20 -44.38 26.87
C PRO A 67 -40.18 -43.64 28.23
N ARG A 68 -39.08 -43.71 29.00
CA ARG A 68 -38.96 -43.59 30.48
C ARG A 68 -37.51 -43.21 30.83
N LEU A 69 -37.06 -42.62 31.97
CA LEU A 69 -37.52 -42.01 33.25
C LEU A 69 -36.27 -41.23 33.78
N SER A 70 -36.17 -40.39 34.82
CA SER A 70 -37.01 -39.53 35.72
C SER A 70 -36.00 -38.69 36.56
N GLY A 71 -36.25 -37.51 37.14
CA GLY A 71 -37.46 -36.68 37.28
C GLY A 71 -37.85 -36.43 38.75
N ARG A 72 -38.42 -35.23 39.07
CA ARG A 72 -38.95 -34.71 40.37
C ARG A 72 -37.94 -33.94 41.26
N ALA A 73 -38.21 -32.75 41.86
CA ALA A 73 -39.15 -31.61 41.67
C ALA A 73 -38.74 -30.46 42.68
N GLY A 74 -39.16 -29.19 42.64
CA GLY A 74 -39.99 -28.38 41.71
C GLY A 74 -40.72 -27.19 42.41
N SER A 75 -40.92 -26.04 41.72
CA SER A 75 -41.62 -24.78 42.15
C SER A 75 -40.91 -23.91 43.23
N SER A 76 -41.17 -22.60 43.41
CA SER A 76 -42.28 -21.71 42.97
C SER A 76 -41.85 -20.23 42.71
N SER A 77 -42.81 -19.30 42.56
CA SER A 77 -42.65 -17.85 42.25
C SER A 77 -43.44 -16.96 43.26
N THR A 78 -43.70 -15.63 43.16
CA THR A 78 -44.03 -14.78 41.99
C THR A 78 -43.58 -13.30 42.10
N LEU A 79 -44.48 -12.30 42.24
CA LEU A 79 -44.25 -10.86 41.94
C LEU A 79 -45.11 -9.89 42.80
N VAL A 80 -44.87 -8.57 42.62
CA VAL A 80 -45.74 -7.36 42.86
C VAL A 80 -45.98 -6.84 44.32
N PRO A 81 -46.35 -5.52 44.53
CA PRO A 81 -45.87 -4.72 45.67
C PRO A 81 -46.96 -4.02 46.55
N GLY A 82 -46.56 -3.14 47.48
CA GLY A 82 -47.48 -2.26 48.25
C GLY A 82 -46.78 -1.15 49.09
N SER A 83 -47.48 -0.04 49.34
CA SER A 83 -46.89 1.25 49.80
C SER A 83 -46.88 1.53 51.33
N ALA A 84 -45.81 2.19 51.78
CA ALA A 84 -45.75 3.38 52.67
C ALA A 84 -46.35 3.43 54.10
N SER A 85 -45.57 4.08 54.99
CA SER A 85 -45.98 4.90 56.16
C SER A 85 -46.53 4.16 57.42
N GLN A 86 -46.44 4.67 58.66
CA GLN A 86 -45.86 5.91 59.22
C GLN A 86 -45.60 5.80 60.75
N LEU A 87 -44.80 6.72 61.33
CA LEU A 87 -44.70 7.10 62.77
C LEU A 87 -44.14 6.07 63.79
N GLY A 88 -43.45 6.46 64.86
CA GLY A 88 -42.86 7.79 65.17
C GLY A 88 -42.43 8.00 66.64
N LYS A 89 -41.55 9.00 66.86
CA LYS A 89 -41.01 9.56 68.13
C LYS A 89 -39.99 8.68 68.90
N GLY A 90 -38.87 9.22 69.42
CA GLY A 90 -38.31 10.59 69.29
C GLY A 90 -37.19 10.88 70.31
N SER A 91 -36.65 12.12 70.31
CA SER A 91 -35.76 12.72 71.35
C SER A 91 -34.31 12.16 71.45
N VAL A 92 -33.21 12.91 71.70
CA VAL A 92 -32.89 14.37 71.85
C VAL A 92 -31.44 14.63 71.36
N ASN A 93 -31.14 15.79 70.73
CA ASN A 93 -29.82 16.46 70.50
C ASN A 93 -28.62 15.66 69.91
N SER A 94 -27.66 16.25 69.19
CA SER A 94 -27.49 17.57 68.55
C SER A 94 -26.45 17.41 67.41
N THR A 95 -26.82 17.48 66.13
CA THR A 95 -26.82 18.70 65.26
C THR A 95 -25.44 19.36 65.12
N THR A 96 -24.88 19.67 63.94
CA THR A 96 -25.30 19.57 62.50
C THR A 96 -24.05 19.86 61.64
N GLY A 97 -23.89 19.47 60.37
CA GLY A 97 -24.72 18.66 59.45
C GLY A 97 -24.73 19.22 58.01
N ALA A 98 -24.76 18.34 56.98
CA ALA A 98 -24.88 18.68 55.53
C ALA A 98 -23.62 19.38 54.91
N LYS A 99 -23.39 19.47 53.58
CA LYS A 99 -23.99 18.84 52.38
C LYS A 99 -23.04 18.98 51.15
N ASP A 100 -23.45 18.42 50.01
CA ASP A 100 -22.78 18.54 48.70
C ASP A 100 -22.97 19.90 47.99
N VAL A 101 -22.20 20.10 46.89
CA VAL A 101 -22.47 20.92 45.68
C VAL A 101 -22.04 22.42 45.64
N GLU A 102 -21.14 22.68 44.67
CA GLU A 102 -20.89 23.87 43.81
C GLU A 102 -20.46 25.27 44.33
N GLU A 103 -19.77 25.94 43.39
CA GLU A 103 -19.65 27.40 43.11
C GLU A 103 -18.46 28.25 43.64
N TYR A 104 -17.66 28.70 42.65
CA TYR A 104 -16.85 29.93 42.50
C TYR A 104 -15.88 30.47 43.59
N ALA A 105 -14.59 30.43 43.20
CA ALA A 105 -13.68 31.57 43.01
C ALA A 105 -13.11 32.41 44.19
N SER A 106 -11.77 32.54 44.15
CA SER A 106 -10.94 33.61 44.76
C SER A 106 -10.89 33.62 46.31
N LEU A 107 -9.95 34.28 46.99
CA LEU A 107 -9.03 35.35 46.58
C LEU A 107 -7.80 35.42 47.53
N LEU A 108 -6.56 35.43 47.00
CA LEU A 108 -5.30 35.90 47.65
C LEU A 108 -4.91 35.21 49.01
N HIS A 109 -3.73 35.35 49.61
CA HIS A 109 -2.44 35.96 49.21
C HIS A 109 -1.24 35.26 49.92
N ASP A 110 -0.07 35.90 49.88
CA ASP A 110 1.09 35.80 50.77
C ASP A 110 1.86 34.47 50.94
N ASP A 111 3.06 34.47 50.33
CA ASP A 111 4.38 34.30 50.99
C ASP A 111 4.78 32.95 51.65
N GLU A 112 6.07 32.63 51.81
CA GLU A 112 7.28 33.45 51.62
C GLU A 112 8.41 32.65 50.92
N VAL A 113 9.33 33.35 50.24
CA VAL A 113 10.50 32.75 49.57
C VAL A 113 11.73 32.80 50.48
N THR A 114 12.40 31.66 50.69
CA THR A 114 13.87 31.51 50.84
C THR A 114 14.19 30.01 50.89
N ALA A 115 14.99 29.38 50.01
CA ALA A 115 16.21 29.76 49.27
C ALA A 115 17.50 29.73 50.11
N GLU A 116 18.60 29.39 49.43
CA GLU A 116 20.00 29.32 49.93
C GLU A 116 20.32 28.19 50.96
N GLU A 117 21.47 27.51 50.91
CA GLU A 117 22.49 27.41 49.84
C GLU A 117 23.30 26.09 49.93
N ALA A 118 24.10 25.82 48.88
CA ALA A 118 25.44 25.18 48.79
C ALA A 118 25.97 24.21 49.90
N ALA A 119 26.88 23.26 49.63
CA ALA A 119 27.76 23.05 48.47
C ALA A 119 28.32 21.59 48.42
N MET A 120 29.01 21.27 47.32
CA MET A 120 30.25 20.44 47.22
C MET A 120 30.36 19.10 47.99
N GLY A 121 30.61 17.99 47.27
CA GLY A 121 31.11 16.75 47.89
C GLY A 121 31.26 15.57 46.91
N ASP A 122 32.40 15.48 46.22
CA ASP A 122 32.68 14.41 45.25
C ASP A 122 33.29 13.14 45.89
N SER A 123 33.18 12.02 45.14
CA SER A 123 34.09 10.88 45.10
C SER A 123 34.02 9.72 46.13
N ILE A 124 34.20 8.52 45.56
CA ILE A 124 34.71 7.26 46.16
C ILE A 124 33.75 6.40 47.03
N GLY A 125 33.33 5.26 46.47
CA GLY A 125 32.97 4.03 47.23
C GLY A 125 34.20 3.14 47.49
N PRO A 126 34.10 2.04 48.28
CA PRO A 126 33.21 0.93 47.92
C PRO A 126 32.43 0.31 49.11
N GLY A 127 31.53 -0.64 48.82
CA GLY A 127 30.64 -1.25 49.82
C GLY A 127 31.11 -2.57 50.44
N SER A 128 30.29 -3.10 51.36
CA SER A 128 30.35 -4.48 51.89
C SER A 128 28.94 -4.95 52.30
N VAL A 129 28.77 -6.25 52.51
CA VAL A 129 27.46 -6.93 52.70
C VAL A 129 27.50 -7.84 53.93
N LEU A 130 26.56 -7.68 54.87
CA LEU A 130 26.12 -8.60 55.97
C LEU A 130 25.14 -7.80 56.88
N ASP A 131 24.23 -8.35 57.72
CA ASP A 131 23.67 -9.70 57.87
C ASP A 131 22.23 -9.60 58.49
N THR A 132 21.56 -10.74 58.67
CA THR A 132 20.20 -10.95 59.20
C THR A 132 20.22 -11.28 60.71
N PRO A 133 19.12 -11.08 61.50
CA PRO A 133 18.10 -12.15 61.62
C PRO A 133 16.63 -11.69 61.93
N GLY A 134 15.68 -12.63 61.85
CA GLY A 134 14.27 -12.48 62.30
C GLY A 134 14.04 -12.92 63.77
N PRO A 135 12.78 -13.08 64.26
CA PRO A 135 11.74 -13.93 63.64
C PRO A 135 10.25 -13.44 63.74
N LYS A 136 9.30 -14.32 63.38
CA LYS A 136 7.81 -14.17 63.36
C LYS A 136 7.17 -15.03 64.51
N PRO A 137 5.90 -15.55 64.54
CA PRO A 137 4.69 -15.36 63.68
C PRO A 137 3.27 -15.40 64.34
N LYS A 138 2.24 -15.06 63.52
CA LYS A 138 0.84 -15.63 63.37
C LYS A 138 0.18 -14.99 62.12
N GLY A 139 -1.02 -15.31 61.60
CA GLY A 139 -2.11 -16.26 61.93
C GLY A 139 -3.47 -15.51 62.01
N VAL A 140 -4.62 -15.91 61.43
CA VAL A 140 -5.09 -17.13 60.70
C VAL A 140 -5.99 -16.71 59.48
N ARG A 141 -6.48 -17.65 58.65
CA ARG A 141 -7.05 -17.48 57.28
C ARG A 141 -8.56 -17.76 57.18
N THR A 142 -9.25 -17.25 56.13
CA THR A 142 -10.28 -17.94 55.27
C THR A 142 -10.91 -16.98 54.22
N ARG A 143 -11.65 -17.37 53.17
CA ARG A 143 -11.47 -18.40 52.09
C ARG A 143 -12.53 -18.20 50.96
N SER A 144 -12.34 -18.81 49.77
CA SER A 144 -13.23 -18.86 48.56
C SER A 144 -13.12 -17.64 47.61
N GLY A 145 -13.28 -17.72 46.28
CA GLY A 145 -13.59 -18.85 45.36
C GLY A 145 -15.03 -18.79 44.80
N THR A 146 -15.35 -19.06 43.51
CA THR A 146 -14.60 -19.70 42.40
C THR A 146 -15.15 -19.29 40.99
N VAL A 147 -14.57 -19.79 39.88
CA VAL A 147 -14.68 -19.32 38.48
C VAL A 147 -15.41 -20.30 37.52
N THR A 148 -16.01 -19.78 36.43
CA THR A 148 -16.16 -20.39 35.08
C THR A 148 -16.26 -19.25 34.04
N ALA A 149 -15.55 -19.11 32.90
CA ALA A 149 -14.60 -19.90 32.10
C ALA A 149 -15.15 -21.05 31.22
N ALA A 150 -15.10 -20.88 29.87
CA ALA A 150 -15.28 -21.92 28.84
C ALA A 150 -14.71 -21.54 27.44
N ALA A 151 -13.45 -21.92 27.14
CA ALA A 151 -12.88 -22.08 25.78
C ALA A 151 -11.56 -22.88 25.89
N ALA A 152 -11.15 -23.61 24.85
CA ALA A 152 -10.06 -24.61 24.92
C ALA A 152 -9.41 -24.87 23.54
N PRO A 153 -8.32 -25.66 23.42
CA PRO A 153 -7.11 -25.66 24.24
C PRO A 153 -5.81 -25.73 23.40
N SER A 154 -4.79 -24.92 23.71
CA SER A 154 -3.43 -25.05 23.15
C SER A 154 -2.43 -25.55 24.20
N LYS A 155 -1.72 -26.65 23.91
CA LYS A 155 -0.69 -27.21 24.80
C LYS A 155 0.53 -26.29 24.86
N VAL A 156 0.62 -25.44 25.89
CA VAL A 156 1.86 -24.71 26.21
C VAL A 156 2.90 -25.71 26.71
N SER A 157 3.85 -26.06 25.84
CA SER A 157 5.09 -26.70 26.28
C SER A 157 5.81 -25.76 27.24
N LYS A 158 6.42 -26.31 28.29
CA LYS A 158 7.24 -25.52 29.21
C LYS A 158 8.55 -25.15 28.51
N LEU A 159 8.54 -24.03 27.77
CA LEU A 159 9.75 -23.39 27.27
C LEU A 159 10.76 -23.27 28.41
N THR A 160 12.00 -23.70 28.16
CA THR A 160 13.08 -23.55 29.15
C THR A 160 13.39 -22.07 29.35
N LEU A 161 14.10 -21.70 30.42
CA LEU A 161 14.54 -20.31 30.62
C LEU A 161 15.26 -19.74 29.38
N ARG A 162 16.04 -20.59 28.69
CA ARG A 162 16.76 -20.21 27.47
C ARG A 162 15.86 -19.99 26.26
N ASP A 163 14.73 -20.69 26.18
CA ASP A 163 13.71 -20.47 25.16
C ASP A 163 12.85 -19.24 25.48
N GLN A 164 12.58 -18.98 26.77
CA GLN A 164 11.90 -17.76 27.22
C GLN A 164 12.76 -16.53 26.96
N GLU A 165 14.06 -16.59 27.24
CA GLU A 165 15.06 -15.58 26.92
C GLU A 165 15.14 -15.33 25.41
N LYS A 166 15.19 -16.40 24.60
CA LYS A 166 15.12 -16.30 23.13
C LYS A 166 13.78 -15.74 22.62
N HIS A 167 12.67 -16.02 23.29
CA HIS A 167 11.37 -15.44 22.95
C HIS A 167 11.29 -13.96 23.34
N ILE A 168 11.87 -13.58 24.49
CA ILE A 168 12.05 -12.18 24.90
C ILE A 168 12.96 -11.43 23.91
N ASP A 169 14.03 -12.03 23.39
CA ASP A 169 14.89 -11.40 22.39
C ASP A 169 14.22 -11.31 21.01
N ASN A 170 13.37 -12.28 20.63
CA ASN A 170 12.50 -12.12 19.47
C ASN A 170 11.49 -10.99 19.69
N LEU A 171 10.83 -10.92 20.85
CA LEU A 171 9.92 -9.82 21.20
C LEU A 171 10.63 -8.46 21.26
N LYS A 172 11.89 -8.38 21.68
CA LYS A 172 12.71 -7.16 21.58
C LYS A 172 12.97 -6.78 20.12
N LYS A 173 13.27 -7.74 19.25
CA LYS A 173 13.47 -7.50 17.80
C LYS A 173 12.18 -7.10 17.10
N GLU A 174 11.05 -7.71 17.46
CA GLU A 174 9.72 -7.32 17.01
C GLU A 174 9.34 -5.94 17.53
N ASN A 175 9.60 -5.62 18.81
CA ASN A 175 9.36 -4.29 19.36
C ASN A 175 10.27 -3.22 18.70
N PHE A 176 11.53 -3.56 18.41
CA PHE A 176 12.43 -2.70 17.66
C PHE A 176 11.97 -2.49 16.20
N SER A 177 11.53 -3.54 15.50
CA SER A 177 11.00 -3.40 14.14
C SER A 177 9.65 -2.66 14.10
N ILE A 178 8.82 -2.80 15.13
CA ILE A 178 7.61 -2.01 15.34
C ILE A 178 7.98 -0.55 15.59
N LYS A 179 8.96 -0.24 16.46
CA LYS A 179 9.46 1.14 16.65
C LYS A 179 10.03 1.74 15.38
N LEU A 180 10.81 0.97 14.62
CA LEU A 180 11.36 1.40 13.33
C LEU A 180 10.23 1.68 12.33
N ARG A 181 9.17 0.84 12.31
CA ARG A 181 8.00 1.02 11.46
C ARG A 181 7.11 2.17 11.91
N VAL A 182 6.99 2.42 13.21
CA VAL A 182 6.32 3.60 13.77
C VAL A 182 7.08 4.86 13.36
N HIS A 183 8.40 4.90 13.55
CA HIS A 183 9.25 5.99 13.08
C HIS A 183 9.14 6.23 11.57
N PHE A 184 9.15 5.17 10.74
CA PHE A 184 8.95 5.33 9.28
C PHE A 184 7.52 5.74 8.89
N LEU A 185 6.50 5.44 9.70
CA LEU A 185 5.14 5.93 9.50
C LEU A 185 4.98 7.37 9.99
N GLU A 186 5.67 7.77 11.07
CA GLU A 186 5.74 9.14 11.56
C GLU A 186 6.50 10.04 10.57
N ASP A 187 7.61 9.55 10.01
CA ASP A 187 8.39 10.20 8.95
C ASP A 187 7.59 10.27 7.63
N GLN A 188 6.87 9.21 7.23
CA GLN A 188 5.92 9.30 6.11
C GLN A 188 4.77 10.29 6.39
N LEU A 189 4.24 10.34 7.61
CA LEU A 189 3.17 11.28 7.97
C LEU A 189 3.68 12.72 7.92
N ALA A 190 4.89 12.99 8.44
CA ALA A 190 5.55 14.29 8.38
C ALA A 190 5.83 14.72 6.92
N ARG A 191 6.28 13.80 6.06
CA ARG A 191 6.55 14.07 4.64
C ARG A 191 5.29 14.21 3.78
N MET A 192 4.22 13.48 4.08
CA MET A 192 2.97 13.49 3.30
C MET A 192 1.91 14.49 3.78
N ALA A 193 2.03 15.00 5.01
CA ALA A 193 1.06 15.92 5.59
C ALA A 193 1.61 17.30 6.03
N PRO A 194 2.69 17.89 5.45
CA PRO A 194 3.15 19.21 5.87
C PRO A 194 2.04 20.24 5.70
N ASP A 195 1.39 20.32 4.52
CA ASP A 195 0.28 21.25 4.28
C ASP A 195 -0.92 21.05 5.22
N GLN A 196 -1.22 19.81 5.63
CA GLN A 196 -2.34 19.52 6.52
C GLN A 196 -2.00 19.78 7.99
N MET A 197 -0.76 19.54 8.40
CA MET A 197 -0.27 19.87 9.74
C MET A 197 -0.07 21.37 9.89
N ASP A 198 0.43 22.06 8.85
CA ASP A 198 0.46 23.52 8.76
C ASP A 198 -0.95 24.12 8.72
N ALA A 199 -1.88 23.53 7.99
CA ALA A 199 -3.29 23.98 8.01
C ALA A 199 -3.90 23.77 9.40
N ALA A 200 -3.63 22.65 10.08
CA ALA A 200 -4.08 22.40 11.44
C ALA A 200 -3.39 23.32 12.47
N LEU A 201 -2.12 23.68 12.28
CA LEU A 201 -1.40 24.64 13.12
C LEU A 201 -1.89 26.06 12.88
N LYS A 202 -2.04 26.50 11.61
CA LYS A 202 -2.65 27.79 11.25
C LYS A 202 -4.10 27.87 11.73
N GLN A 203 -4.86 26.77 11.69
CA GLN A 203 -6.22 26.72 12.24
C GLN A 203 -6.22 26.73 13.77
N ASN A 204 -5.27 26.08 14.46
CA ASN A 204 -5.11 26.20 15.91
C ASN A 204 -4.63 27.59 16.33
N ILE A 205 -3.75 28.24 15.58
CA ILE A 205 -3.31 29.61 15.80
C ILE A 205 -4.48 30.57 15.60
N ASN A 206 -5.24 30.44 14.51
CA ASN A 206 -6.46 31.23 14.29
C ASN A 206 -7.52 30.96 15.37
N LEU A 207 -7.73 29.71 15.80
CA LEU A 207 -8.63 29.40 16.91
C LEU A 207 -8.12 29.94 18.25
N LYS A 208 -6.81 29.98 18.48
CA LYS A 208 -6.19 30.58 19.69
C LYS A 208 -6.30 32.11 19.67
N ILE A 209 -6.14 32.74 18.51
CA ILE A 209 -6.39 34.16 18.27
C ILE A 209 -7.88 34.46 18.44
N GLU A 210 -8.79 33.68 17.86
CA GLU A 210 -10.23 33.82 18.06
C GLU A 210 -10.62 33.61 19.53
N VAL A 211 -10.07 32.61 20.23
CA VAL A 211 -10.32 32.41 21.67
C VAL A 211 -9.74 33.55 22.51
N GLN A 212 -8.60 34.14 22.15
CA GLN A 212 -8.10 35.35 22.80
C GLN A 212 -8.95 36.58 22.47
N GLN A 213 -9.38 36.78 21.22
CA GLN A 213 -10.23 37.89 20.80
C GLN A 213 -11.61 37.79 21.44
N ARG A 214 -12.26 36.61 21.39
CA ARG A 214 -13.48 36.30 22.15
C ARG A 214 -13.25 36.41 23.65
N GLY A 215 -12.07 36.06 24.17
CA GLY A 215 -11.69 36.29 25.57
C GLY A 215 -11.62 37.78 25.93
N MET A 216 -11.08 38.62 25.04
CA MET A 216 -11.04 40.07 25.19
C MET A 216 -12.42 40.71 24.98
N GLU A 217 -13.24 40.22 24.05
CA GLU A 217 -14.63 40.61 23.88
C GLU A 217 -15.45 40.22 25.11
N ILE A 218 -15.29 39.00 25.64
CA ILE A 218 -15.95 38.56 26.89
C ILE A 218 -15.45 39.38 28.07
N LYS A 219 -14.17 39.77 28.15
CA LYS A 219 -13.68 40.71 29.19
C LYS A 219 -14.27 42.12 29.01
N LYS A 220 -14.38 42.63 27.78
CA LYS A 220 -15.02 43.94 27.46
C LYS A 220 -16.52 43.92 27.76
N LEU A 221 -17.22 42.86 27.34
CA LEU A 221 -18.64 42.64 27.58
C LEU A 221 -18.91 42.39 29.06
N LYS A 222 -18.07 41.64 29.80
CA LYS A 222 -18.15 41.55 31.26
C LYS A 222 -17.91 42.90 31.94
N LYS A 223 -16.96 43.72 31.46
CA LYS A 223 -16.75 45.08 32.01
C LYS A 223 -17.92 46.02 31.69
N LEU A 224 -18.54 45.88 30.51
CA LEU A 224 -19.72 46.62 30.11
C LEU A 224 -20.98 46.15 30.88
N VAL A 225 -21.12 44.85 31.08
CA VAL A 225 -22.17 44.24 31.91
C VAL A 225 -21.99 44.68 33.36
N LEU A 226 -20.78 44.61 33.93
CA LEU A 226 -20.51 45.12 35.28
C LEU A 226 -20.73 46.63 35.41
N SER A 227 -20.42 47.45 34.40
CA SER A 227 -20.77 48.87 34.44
C SER A 227 -22.28 49.09 34.31
N LEU A 228 -22.97 48.34 33.45
CA LEU A 228 -24.43 48.40 33.31
C LEU A 228 -25.15 47.82 34.55
N GLU A 229 -24.54 46.87 35.25
CA GLU A 229 -24.99 46.29 36.53
C GLU A 229 -24.75 47.27 37.68
N HIS A 230 -23.61 47.98 37.72
CA HIS A 230 -23.44 49.09 38.66
C HIS A 230 -24.35 50.28 38.34
N GLU A 231 -24.69 50.54 37.07
CA GLU A 231 -25.69 51.54 36.71
C GLU A 231 -27.12 51.07 37.02
N LEU A 232 -27.43 49.78 36.83
CA LEU A 232 -28.66 49.15 37.29
C LEU A 232 -28.74 49.16 38.82
N GLU A 233 -27.67 48.89 39.55
CA GLU A 233 -27.58 49.03 40.99
C GLU A 233 -27.69 50.48 41.43
N ARG A 234 -27.16 51.46 40.68
CA ARG A 234 -27.29 52.88 41.00
C ARG A 234 -28.74 53.34 40.80
N VAL A 235 -29.40 52.87 39.74
CA VAL A 235 -30.83 53.07 39.49
C VAL A 235 -31.70 52.30 40.49
N GLN A 236 -31.32 51.08 40.89
CA GLN A 236 -32.03 50.26 41.87
C GLN A 236 -31.80 50.72 43.30
N ARG A 237 -30.64 51.30 43.66
CA ARG A 237 -30.44 51.99 44.95
C ARG A 237 -31.20 53.31 44.97
N GLY A 238 -31.26 54.03 43.84
CA GLY A 238 -32.17 55.16 43.66
C GLY A 238 -33.65 54.79 43.83
N ALA A 239 -34.07 53.65 43.30
CA ALA A 239 -35.44 53.14 43.43
C ALA A 239 -35.73 52.51 44.81
N ALA A 240 -34.77 51.83 45.42
CA ALA A 240 -34.91 51.23 46.76
C ALA A 240 -34.94 52.30 47.86
N ALA A 241 -34.28 53.44 47.66
CA ALA A 241 -34.44 54.62 48.51
C ALA A 241 -35.90 55.12 48.56
N SER A 242 -36.70 54.92 47.50
CA SER A 242 -38.13 55.24 47.48
C SER A 242 -38.98 54.22 48.25
N ALA A 243 -38.59 52.94 48.30
CA ALA A 243 -39.33 51.93 49.05
C ALA A 243 -39.26 52.13 50.57
N GLY A 244 -38.08 52.54 51.09
CA GLY A 244 -37.89 52.93 52.48
C GLY A 244 -38.43 54.32 52.83
N ALA A 245 -38.68 55.18 51.83
CA ALA A 245 -39.30 56.47 52.04
C ALA A 245 -40.75 56.32 52.49
N SER A 246 -41.57 55.51 51.81
CA SER A 246 -43.04 55.59 51.83
C SER A 246 -43.77 55.53 53.19
N GLU A 247 -43.16 55.11 54.30
CA GLU A 247 -43.75 55.25 55.65
C GLU A 247 -43.35 56.56 56.33
N ARG A 248 -42.06 56.93 56.31
CA ARG A 248 -41.61 58.26 56.75
C ARG A 248 -42.12 59.36 55.84
N GLU A 249 -42.27 59.09 54.56
CA GLU A 249 -42.87 59.96 53.56
C GLU A 249 -44.37 60.09 53.81
N LYS A 250 -45.12 59.04 54.19
CA LYS A 250 -46.51 59.23 54.65
C LYS A 250 -46.63 59.98 55.98
N GLU A 251 -45.72 59.78 56.91
CA GLU A 251 -45.68 60.54 58.17
C GLU A 251 -45.28 62.01 57.92
N LEU A 252 -44.36 62.25 56.99
CA LEU A 252 -43.96 63.58 56.52
C LEU A 252 -44.98 64.21 55.60
N GLU A 253 -45.75 63.47 54.80
CA GLU A 253 -46.88 63.92 53.97
C GLU A 253 -48.10 64.22 54.84
N GLN A 254 -48.35 63.47 55.92
CA GLN A 254 -49.36 63.86 56.90
C GLN A 254 -48.93 65.15 57.61
N ARG A 255 -47.65 65.26 58.02
CA ARG A 255 -47.11 66.53 58.52
C ARG A 255 -47.02 67.62 57.44
N LEU A 256 -46.87 67.30 56.16
CA LEU A 256 -46.82 68.28 55.06
C LEU A 256 -48.23 68.71 54.70
N GLU A 257 -49.23 67.82 54.70
CA GLU A 257 -50.63 68.16 54.54
C GLU A 257 -51.17 68.93 55.75
N GLU A 258 -50.71 68.63 56.97
CA GLU A 258 -51.01 69.44 58.16
C GLU A 258 -50.29 70.80 58.07
N LYS A 259 -49.00 70.84 57.71
CA LYS A 259 -48.28 72.08 57.42
C LYS A 259 -48.80 72.81 56.18
N GLU A 260 -49.51 72.15 55.26
CA GLU A 260 -50.17 72.74 54.09
C GLU A 260 -51.61 73.15 54.38
N ARG A 261 -52.31 72.50 55.31
CA ARG A 261 -53.56 73.02 55.87
C ARG A 261 -53.25 74.27 56.69
N GLU A 262 -52.23 74.22 57.55
CA GLU A 262 -51.66 75.39 58.20
C GLU A 262 -51.12 76.41 57.19
N LEU A 263 -50.40 76.05 56.13
CA LEU A 263 -49.94 77.01 55.11
C LEU A 263 -51.06 77.52 54.21
N ARG A 264 -52.18 76.81 54.05
CA ARG A 264 -53.36 77.31 53.32
C ARG A 264 -54.19 78.24 54.21
N ASP A 265 -54.33 77.95 55.50
CA ASP A 265 -54.96 78.85 56.47
C ASP A 265 -54.07 80.05 56.83
N LEU A 266 -52.74 79.88 56.86
CA LEU A 266 -51.76 80.97 56.97
C LEU A 266 -51.66 81.75 55.66
N ARG A 267 -51.72 81.14 54.47
CA ARG A 267 -51.82 81.90 53.20
C ARG A 267 -53.16 82.62 53.08
N ARG A 268 -54.25 82.08 53.63
CA ARG A 268 -55.54 82.79 53.74
C ARG A 268 -55.46 83.97 54.71
N ARG A 269 -54.79 83.81 55.86
CA ARG A 269 -54.49 84.90 56.82
C ARG A 269 -53.38 85.86 56.36
N LYS A 270 -52.55 85.48 55.38
CA LYS A 270 -51.49 86.30 54.79
C LYS A 270 -51.94 87.02 53.51
N ALA A 271 -52.96 86.50 52.81
CA ALA A 271 -53.77 87.27 51.87
C ALA A 271 -54.70 88.29 52.58
N GLU A 272 -54.85 88.19 53.90
CA GLU A 272 -55.43 89.21 54.79
C GLU A 272 -54.34 89.97 55.59
N ARG A 273 -53.05 89.78 55.25
CA ARG A 273 -51.88 90.50 55.76
C ARG A 273 -50.77 90.62 54.70
N GLU A 274 -51.09 91.34 53.62
CA GLU A 274 -50.08 91.99 52.78
C GLU A 274 -49.65 93.31 53.44
N ASP A 275 -48.99 93.19 54.59
CA ASP A 275 -48.14 94.22 55.21
C ASP A 275 -47.09 93.46 56.03
N GLY A 276 -45.82 93.82 55.88
CA GLY A 276 -44.70 92.99 56.34
C GLY A 276 -43.31 93.28 55.76
N ASP A 277 -43.13 94.38 55.03
CA ASP A 277 -41.82 95.03 54.84
C ASP A 277 -41.24 95.55 56.17
N ASP A 278 -42.07 95.62 57.21
CA ASP A 278 -41.80 96.31 58.46
C ASP A 278 -40.59 95.75 59.22
N ALA A 279 -40.25 94.47 59.08
CA ALA A 279 -39.05 93.92 59.74
C ALA A 279 -37.73 94.45 59.16
N LEU A 280 -37.73 94.94 57.92
CA LEU A 280 -36.57 95.62 57.33
C LEU A 280 -36.63 97.13 57.61
N ARG A 281 -37.84 97.73 57.50
CA ARG A 281 -38.06 99.13 57.88
C ARG A 281 -37.82 99.41 59.37
N GLU A 282 -38.03 98.46 60.28
CA GLU A 282 -37.77 98.61 61.72
C GLU A 282 -36.26 98.60 62.02
N ALA A 283 -35.45 97.92 61.19
CA ALA A 283 -33.99 97.97 61.29
C ALA A 283 -33.42 99.29 60.72
N GLU A 284 -33.96 99.75 59.59
CA GLU A 284 -33.59 101.05 59.01
C GLU A 284 -34.12 102.23 59.85
N ALA A 285 -35.32 102.11 60.42
CA ALA A 285 -35.91 103.08 61.33
C ALA A 285 -35.14 103.17 62.65
N ARG A 286 -34.70 102.06 63.27
CA ARG A 286 -33.87 102.15 64.48
C ARG A 286 -32.53 102.86 64.25
N ASN A 287 -31.93 102.72 63.06
CA ASN A 287 -30.75 103.50 62.72
C ASN A 287 -31.07 104.98 62.51
N ALA A 288 -32.21 105.31 61.87
CA ALA A 288 -32.66 106.70 61.73
C ALA A 288 -33.05 107.33 63.08
N GLU A 289 -33.72 106.59 63.97
CA GLU A 289 -34.06 106.99 65.34
C GLU A 289 -32.79 107.27 66.16
N LEU A 290 -31.74 106.46 66.02
CA LEU A 290 -30.44 106.70 66.67
C LEU A 290 -29.66 107.89 66.07
N GLU A 291 -29.87 108.25 64.79
CA GLU A 291 -29.33 109.48 64.20
C GLU A 291 -30.14 110.71 64.64
N ASP A 292 -31.48 110.64 64.68
CA ASP A 292 -32.38 111.67 65.19
C ASP A 292 -32.16 111.91 66.70
N GLU A 293 -31.93 110.88 67.52
CA GLU A 293 -31.55 111.04 68.93
C GLU A 293 -30.20 111.75 69.06
N LEU A 294 -29.23 111.46 68.18
CA LEU A 294 -27.93 112.15 68.14
C LEU A 294 -28.04 113.63 67.76
N ASP A 295 -28.98 114.00 66.89
CA ASP A 295 -29.26 115.41 66.55
C ASP A 295 -30.13 116.12 67.60
N ASN A 296 -31.07 115.42 68.25
CA ASN A 296 -31.80 115.97 69.41
C ASN A 296 -30.87 116.26 70.60
N VAL A 297 -29.87 115.41 70.86
CA VAL A 297 -28.86 115.66 71.90
C VAL A 297 -27.96 116.85 71.54
N LYS A 298 -27.68 117.10 70.26
CA LYS A 298 -26.98 118.33 69.81
C LYS A 298 -27.86 119.57 70.02
N GLY A 299 -29.14 119.51 69.65
CA GLY A 299 -30.09 120.61 69.88
C GLY A 299 -30.22 121.00 71.35
N LEU A 300 -30.33 120.01 72.25
CA LEU A 300 -30.37 120.25 73.70
C LEU A 300 -29.06 120.83 74.26
N LEU A 301 -27.91 120.64 73.58
CA LEU A 301 -26.65 121.29 73.94
C LEU A 301 -26.56 122.74 73.42
N GLU A 302 -27.11 123.04 72.24
CA GLU A 302 -27.23 124.42 71.74
C GLU A 302 -28.19 125.25 72.60
N ASP A 303 -29.38 124.74 72.92
CA ASP A 303 -30.36 125.42 73.80
C ASP A 303 -29.79 125.75 75.19
N ASN A 304 -28.96 124.85 75.76
CA ASN A 304 -28.30 125.10 77.04
C ASN A 304 -27.22 126.19 76.96
N MET A 305 -26.50 126.30 75.83
CA MET A 305 -25.55 127.40 75.62
C MET A 305 -26.27 128.74 75.45
N ASP A 306 -27.40 128.75 74.75
CA ASP A 306 -28.21 129.95 74.54
C ASP A 306 -28.85 130.47 75.84
N GLU A 307 -29.30 129.59 76.74
CA GLU A 307 -29.83 129.98 78.05
C GLU A 307 -28.74 130.45 79.03
N ILE A 308 -27.53 129.86 78.97
CA ILE A 308 -26.36 130.32 79.73
C ILE A 308 -25.96 131.76 79.35
N ASP A 309 -26.06 132.14 78.08
CA ASP A 309 -25.77 133.51 77.63
C ASP A 309 -26.92 134.50 77.89
N ARG A 310 -28.17 134.04 78.00
CA ARG A 310 -29.29 134.87 78.50
C ARG A 310 -29.12 135.20 79.98
N LEU A 311 -28.73 134.22 80.82
CA LEU A 311 -28.57 134.42 82.26
C LEU A 311 -27.41 135.36 82.64
N LYS A 312 -26.34 135.43 81.82
CA LYS A 312 -25.23 136.39 82.03
C LYS A 312 -25.66 137.86 81.92
N ASN A 313 -26.72 138.15 81.16
CA ASN A 313 -27.12 139.53 80.83
C ASN A 313 -28.01 140.22 81.89
N ILE A 314 -28.45 139.51 82.93
CA ILE A 314 -29.42 140.04 83.93
C ILE A 314 -28.74 140.53 85.23
N VAL A 315 -27.50 140.10 85.51
CA VAL A 315 -26.85 140.29 86.83
C VAL A 315 -26.06 141.60 86.97
N GLN A 316 -25.98 142.45 85.92
CA GLN A 316 -25.23 143.71 85.96
C GLN A 316 -26.11 144.99 85.83
N GLN A 317 -26.62 145.54 86.96
CA GLN A 317 -26.63 147.01 87.26
C GLN A 317 -27.38 147.45 88.56
N ARG A 318 -26.86 148.51 89.23
CA ARG A 318 -27.37 149.30 90.39
C ARG A 318 -27.20 148.70 91.81
N GLY A 319 -26.98 149.47 92.90
CA GLY A 319 -26.82 150.92 93.17
C GLY A 319 -26.50 151.20 94.67
N SER A 320 -26.25 152.46 95.11
CA SER A 320 -25.58 152.78 96.41
C SER A 320 -26.03 154.07 97.18
N GLU A 321 -25.59 154.20 98.46
CA GLU A 321 -25.51 155.41 99.34
C GLU A 321 -26.79 156.04 99.99
N GLU A 322 -26.78 156.77 101.14
CA GLU A 322 -26.08 156.68 102.46
C GLU A 322 -26.56 157.77 103.50
N GLU A 323 -26.09 157.70 104.76
CA GLU A 323 -25.94 158.75 105.82
C GLU A 323 -27.09 159.11 106.82
N ASN A 324 -26.69 159.82 107.91
CA ASN A 324 -27.44 160.49 109.01
C ASN A 324 -27.80 159.67 110.28
N TYR A 325 -27.80 160.34 111.46
CA TYR A 325 -27.59 159.65 112.75
C TYR A 325 -28.17 160.24 114.07
N GLU A 326 -28.20 161.57 114.27
CA GLU A 326 -28.05 162.18 115.62
C GLU A 326 -29.23 162.11 116.62
N LEU A 327 -30.44 161.67 116.23
CA LEU A 327 -31.57 161.57 117.18
C LEU A 327 -31.36 160.53 118.31
N ARG A 328 -30.30 159.72 118.22
CA ARG A 328 -29.96 158.62 119.13
C ARG A 328 -29.60 159.00 120.57
N GLU A 329 -29.28 160.26 120.88
CA GLU A 329 -28.63 160.57 122.17
C GLU A 329 -29.57 160.72 123.38
N LYS A 330 -30.78 161.27 123.21
CA LYS A 330 -31.60 161.78 124.33
C LYS A 330 -32.75 160.89 124.80
N LEU A 331 -33.07 159.81 124.07
CA LEU A 331 -34.00 158.79 124.55
C LEU A 331 -33.34 157.84 125.57
N ARG A 332 -32.07 157.50 125.30
CA ARG A 332 -31.17 156.66 126.12
C ARG A 332 -31.38 156.83 127.62
N ALA A 333 -31.23 158.03 128.16
CA ALA A 333 -31.25 158.27 129.62
C ALA A 333 -32.58 157.96 130.34
N GLN A 334 -33.67 157.60 129.64
CA GLN A 334 -34.83 156.94 130.23
C GLN A 334 -35.02 155.49 129.77
N ASP A 335 -34.61 155.14 128.54
CA ASP A 335 -34.57 153.75 128.09
C ASP A 335 -33.61 152.91 128.95
N ASP A 336 -32.44 153.43 129.34
CA ASP A 336 -31.33 152.71 130.00
C ASP A 336 -31.77 151.94 131.27
N LEU A 337 -32.75 152.45 132.03
CA LEU A 337 -33.26 151.80 133.26
C LEU A 337 -34.40 150.81 132.99
N VAL A 338 -35.08 150.91 131.85
CA VAL A 338 -36.09 149.94 131.40
C VAL A 338 -35.41 148.79 130.66
N SER A 339 -34.43 149.13 129.80
CA SER A 339 -33.53 148.20 129.11
C SER A 339 -32.93 147.20 130.08
N GLN A 340 -32.27 147.65 131.16
CA GLN A 340 -31.61 146.72 132.12
C GLN A 340 -32.53 145.64 132.72
N LEU A 341 -33.85 145.87 132.83
CA LEU A 341 -34.81 144.86 133.30
C LEU A 341 -35.52 144.08 132.18
N GLN A 342 -35.29 144.46 130.93
CA GLN A 342 -35.68 143.72 129.74
C GLN A 342 -34.51 142.86 129.22
N ASP A 343 -33.30 143.43 129.13
CA ASP A 343 -32.03 142.80 128.78
C ASP A 343 -31.78 141.55 129.64
N ASP A 344 -31.80 141.67 130.98
CA ASP A 344 -31.68 140.55 131.95
C ASP A 344 -32.69 139.40 131.70
N ARG A 345 -33.79 139.66 130.98
CA ARG A 345 -34.88 138.72 130.69
C ARG A 345 -34.82 138.19 129.26
N ASP A 346 -34.42 139.02 128.29
CA ASP A 346 -34.19 138.62 126.90
C ASP A 346 -32.90 137.79 126.75
N ASP A 347 -31.79 138.15 127.43
CA ASP A 347 -30.54 137.36 127.47
C ASP A 347 -30.79 135.89 127.89
N LEU A 348 -31.66 135.69 128.89
CA LEU A 348 -32.05 134.37 129.39
C LEU A 348 -32.99 133.61 128.44
N GLN A 349 -33.65 134.29 127.50
CA GLN A 349 -34.43 133.65 126.43
C GLN A 349 -33.54 133.33 125.23
N ASP A 350 -32.69 134.26 124.80
CA ASP A 350 -31.80 134.11 123.64
C ASP A 350 -30.79 132.99 123.87
N ALA A 351 -30.15 132.91 125.04
CA ALA A 351 -29.25 131.82 125.41
C ALA A 351 -29.93 130.43 125.37
N LEU A 352 -31.25 130.37 125.58
CA LEU A 352 -32.04 129.14 125.51
C LEU A 352 -32.30 128.74 124.04
N THR A 353 -32.60 129.71 123.16
CA THR A 353 -32.77 129.48 121.72
C THR A 353 -31.45 129.12 121.00
N GLU A 354 -30.33 129.74 121.40
CA GLU A 354 -29.01 129.47 120.81
C GLU A 354 -28.56 128.01 121.10
N LEU A 355 -28.90 127.47 122.27
CA LEU A 355 -28.67 126.07 122.62
C LEU A 355 -29.55 125.09 121.83
N GLN A 356 -30.75 125.51 121.38
CA GLN A 356 -31.63 124.69 120.55
C GLN A 356 -31.12 124.64 119.10
N LEU A 357 -30.82 125.80 118.49
CA LEU A 357 -30.30 125.88 117.13
C LEU A 357 -28.99 125.08 116.93
N ARG A 358 -28.08 125.11 117.92
CA ARG A 358 -26.83 124.32 117.86
C ARG A 358 -27.04 122.80 117.88
N LEU A 359 -28.16 122.31 118.44
CA LEU A 359 -28.48 120.88 118.37
C LEU A 359 -29.00 120.51 116.98
N GLU A 360 -29.90 121.30 116.41
CA GLU A 360 -30.48 121.07 115.08
C GLU A 360 -29.43 121.12 113.95
N GLU A 361 -28.45 122.03 114.03
CA GLU A 361 -27.31 122.04 113.11
C GLU A 361 -26.47 120.75 113.18
N LEU A 362 -26.18 120.26 114.38
CA LEU A 362 -25.34 119.07 114.57
C LEU A 362 -26.04 117.79 114.11
N GLU A 363 -27.35 117.67 114.32
CA GLU A 363 -28.12 116.54 113.82
C GLU A 363 -28.25 116.57 112.28
N SER A 364 -28.47 117.76 111.70
CA SER A 364 -28.54 117.95 110.25
C SER A 364 -27.24 117.55 109.55
N ARG A 365 -26.07 117.98 110.07
CA ARG A 365 -24.76 117.57 109.53
C ARG A 365 -24.55 116.06 109.64
N ARG A 366 -24.91 115.45 110.77
CA ARG A 366 -24.81 113.99 110.97
C ARG A 366 -25.68 113.19 109.99
N HIS A 367 -26.80 113.75 109.52
CA HIS A 367 -27.61 113.13 108.47
C HIS A 367 -26.99 113.29 107.07
N ALA A 368 -26.53 114.48 106.69
CA ALA A 368 -25.88 114.70 105.39
C ALA A 368 -24.68 113.74 105.17
N GLU A 369 -23.75 113.68 106.12
CA GLU A 369 -22.60 112.77 106.02
C GLU A 369 -22.96 111.28 106.12
N SER A 370 -24.21 110.93 106.47
CA SER A 370 -24.69 109.54 106.45
C SER A 370 -25.26 109.16 105.09
N ILE A 371 -25.80 110.13 104.35
CA ILE A 371 -26.34 109.93 103.01
C ILE A 371 -25.20 109.82 102.01
N GLU A 372 -24.23 110.74 102.03
CA GLU A 372 -23.04 110.71 101.17
C GLU A 372 -22.28 109.38 101.30
N ARG A 373 -22.02 108.93 102.54
CA ARG A 373 -21.36 107.64 102.82
C ARG A 373 -22.17 106.40 102.40
N SER A 374 -23.46 106.55 102.08
CA SER A 374 -24.26 105.48 101.48
C SER A 374 -24.21 105.52 99.96
N GLN A 375 -24.26 106.71 99.35
CA GLN A 375 -24.20 106.91 97.91
C GLN A 375 -22.82 106.56 97.33
N SER A 376 -21.73 106.99 97.98
CA SER A 376 -20.36 106.55 97.63
C SER A 376 -20.10 105.05 97.87
N ARG A 377 -21.06 104.33 98.46
CA ARG A 377 -20.98 102.88 98.69
C ARG A 377 -21.84 102.09 97.70
N ALA A 378 -22.94 102.68 97.22
CA ALA A 378 -23.73 102.14 96.12
C ALA A 378 -22.94 102.22 94.80
N ALA A 379 -22.44 103.40 94.43
CA ALA A 379 -21.69 103.59 93.18
C ALA A 379 -20.44 102.69 93.06
N LEU A 380 -19.82 102.33 94.19
CA LEU A 380 -18.66 101.43 94.24
C LEU A 380 -19.05 99.94 94.15
N LEU A 381 -20.32 99.60 94.43
CA LEU A 381 -20.88 98.27 94.13
C LEU A 381 -21.35 98.23 92.67
N ASP A 382 -22.01 99.26 92.16
CA ASP A 382 -22.43 99.36 90.75
C ASP A 382 -21.20 99.27 89.81
N GLU A 383 -20.08 99.93 90.16
CA GLU A 383 -18.80 99.84 89.45
C GLU A 383 -18.11 98.47 89.61
N GLN A 384 -18.39 97.71 90.69
CA GLN A 384 -17.91 96.35 90.88
C GLN A 384 -18.72 95.33 90.09
N GLU A 385 -20.06 95.43 90.08
CA GLU A 385 -20.94 94.55 89.30
C GLU A 385 -20.65 94.67 87.79
N ALA A 386 -20.48 95.90 87.27
CA ALA A 386 -20.06 96.12 85.89
C ALA A 386 -18.64 95.60 85.58
N HIS A 387 -17.74 95.54 86.58
CA HIS A 387 -16.43 94.92 86.43
C HIS A 387 -16.50 93.39 86.44
N GLU A 388 -17.36 92.79 87.27
CA GLU A 388 -17.59 91.34 87.30
C GLU A 388 -18.22 90.85 85.98
N GLU A 389 -19.19 91.58 85.42
CA GLU A 389 -19.76 91.27 84.09
C GLU A 389 -18.69 91.30 82.98
N LEU A 390 -17.81 92.31 82.96
CA LEU A 390 -16.72 92.40 81.99
C LEU A 390 -15.64 91.33 82.20
N GLU A 391 -15.35 90.93 83.43
CA GLU A 391 -14.45 89.79 83.69
C GLU A 391 -15.07 88.46 83.23
N ASP A 392 -16.38 88.26 83.41
CA ASP A 392 -17.08 87.08 82.91
C ASP A 392 -17.21 87.05 81.37
N GLU A 393 -17.41 88.18 80.70
CA GLU A 393 -17.31 88.25 79.22
C GLU A 393 -15.88 87.91 78.75
N VAL A 394 -14.86 88.46 79.41
CA VAL A 394 -13.45 88.14 79.11
C VAL A 394 -13.13 86.67 79.37
N ASN A 395 -13.72 86.04 80.39
CA ASN A 395 -13.58 84.61 80.66
C ASN A 395 -14.30 83.75 79.62
N GLN A 396 -15.54 84.10 79.23
CA GLN A 396 -16.26 83.43 78.14
C GLN A 396 -15.50 83.53 76.80
N LEU A 397 -14.89 84.68 76.51
CA LEU A 397 -14.04 84.85 75.32
C LEU A 397 -12.75 84.04 75.41
N ARG A 398 -12.11 83.93 76.58
CA ARG A 398 -10.95 83.04 76.81
C ARG A 398 -11.32 81.58 76.59
N ASP A 399 -12.42 81.11 77.17
CA ASP A 399 -12.89 79.73 77.01
C ASP A 399 -13.27 79.41 75.57
N ARG A 400 -13.90 80.36 74.87
CA ARG A 400 -14.24 80.21 73.44
C ARG A 400 -12.99 80.21 72.55
N VAL A 401 -11.98 81.01 72.87
CA VAL A 401 -10.67 80.96 72.19
C VAL A 401 -9.98 79.63 72.48
N ALA A 402 -9.97 79.15 73.73
CA ALA A 402 -9.41 77.86 74.09
C ALA A 402 -10.10 76.69 73.37
N ALA A 403 -11.43 76.71 73.28
CA ALA A 403 -12.21 75.74 72.52
C ALA A 403 -11.84 75.75 71.03
N LEU A 404 -11.78 76.93 70.40
CA LEU A 404 -11.38 77.06 68.99
C LEU A 404 -9.91 76.67 68.75
N MET A 405 -9.01 76.87 69.73
CA MET A 405 -7.64 76.39 69.65
C MET A 405 -7.55 74.86 69.78
N ILE A 406 -8.39 74.24 70.61
CA ILE A 406 -8.48 72.76 70.71
C ILE A 406 -9.11 72.16 69.45
N GLU A 407 -10.14 72.79 68.87
CA GLU A 407 -10.71 72.37 67.58
C GLU A 407 -9.71 72.54 66.43
N LEU A 408 -8.95 73.63 66.39
CA LEU A 408 -7.87 73.83 65.42
C LEU A 408 -6.76 72.77 65.58
N GLN A 409 -6.27 72.56 66.81
CA GLN A 409 -5.27 71.53 67.13
C GLN A 409 -5.75 70.14 66.68
N GLY A 410 -7.00 69.78 66.99
CA GLY A 410 -7.59 68.51 66.56
C GLY A 410 -7.74 68.38 65.04
N LYS A 411 -7.99 69.49 64.32
CA LYS A 411 -8.02 69.51 62.85
C LYS A 411 -6.63 69.48 62.23
N GLU A 412 -5.63 70.05 62.88
CA GLU A 412 -4.22 69.92 62.50
C GLU A 412 -3.75 68.48 62.71
N ASP A 413 -4.07 67.85 63.85
CA ASP A 413 -3.80 66.44 64.15
C ASP A 413 -4.49 65.49 63.16
N GLU A 414 -5.77 65.71 62.82
CA GLU A 414 -6.50 64.98 61.77
C GLU A 414 -5.81 65.11 60.39
N VAL A 415 -5.35 66.31 60.04
CA VAL A 415 -4.65 66.56 58.76
C VAL A 415 -3.26 65.93 58.76
N GLU A 416 -2.55 65.90 59.88
CA GLU A 416 -1.28 65.17 59.99
C GLU A 416 -1.49 63.66 59.94
N GLN A 417 -2.53 63.12 60.58
CA GLN A 417 -2.87 61.69 60.48
C GLN A 417 -3.22 61.33 59.03
N GLY A 418 -4.11 62.08 58.37
CA GLY A 418 -4.46 61.84 56.96
C GLY A 418 -3.28 61.99 55.99
N ARG A 419 -2.26 62.78 56.34
CA ARG A 419 -0.98 62.83 55.60
C ARG A 419 -0.15 61.56 55.81
N ARG A 420 -0.02 61.07 57.05
CA ARG A 420 0.69 59.82 57.36
C ARG A 420 0.05 58.64 56.64
N GLU A 421 -1.29 58.51 56.71
CA GLU A 421 -2.05 57.48 56.01
C GLU A 421 -1.88 57.57 54.47
N LEU A 422 -1.80 58.78 53.91
CA LEU A 422 -1.52 58.98 52.47
C LEU A 422 -0.08 58.59 52.10
N ASP A 423 0.92 58.97 52.89
CA ASP A 423 2.32 58.64 52.66
C ASP A 423 2.59 57.13 52.82
N GLU A 424 1.97 56.49 53.82
CA GLU A 424 1.97 55.03 54.00
C GLU A 424 1.37 54.30 52.79
N LEU A 425 0.18 54.72 52.34
CA LEU A 425 -0.47 54.17 51.14
C LEU A 425 0.34 54.42 49.85
N MET A 426 1.02 55.56 49.73
CA MET A 426 1.93 55.82 48.60
C MET A 426 3.17 54.92 48.63
N GLU A 427 3.72 54.62 49.81
CA GLU A 427 4.83 53.67 49.94
C GLU A 427 4.39 52.22 49.69
N GLU A 428 3.19 51.83 50.09
CA GLU A 428 2.59 50.54 49.72
C GLU A 428 2.36 50.44 48.21
N HIS A 429 1.80 51.47 47.59
CA HIS A 429 1.62 51.53 46.14
C HIS A 429 2.97 51.43 45.38
N LYS A 430 4.05 52.05 45.89
CA LYS A 430 5.40 51.86 45.31
C LYS A 430 5.85 50.41 45.40
N ARG A 431 5.75 49.77 46.57
CA ARG A 431 6.12 48.35 46.75
C ARG A 431 5.36 47.43 45.80
N VAL A 432 4.05 47.65 45.63
CA VAL A 432 3.23 46.87 44.68
C VAL A 432 3.68 47.09 43.23
N VAL A 433 4.02 48.33 42.85
CA VAL A 433 4.57 48.62 41.51
C VAL A 433 5.94 47.97 41.33
N ASP A 434 6.85 48.09 42.30
CA ASP A 434 8.19 47.49 42.25
C ASP A 434 8.13 45.95 42.16
N VAL A 435 7.20 45.31 42.89
CA VAL A 435 6.95 43.86 42.77
C VAL A 435 6.46 43.52 41.38
N VAL A 436 5.40 44.18 40.88
CA VAL A 436 4.83 43.88 39.55
C VAL A 436 5.82 44.17 38.41
N GLU A 437 6.65 45.21 38.51
CA GLU A 437 7.73 45.47 37.53
C GLU A 437 8.81 44.38 37.54
N ASN A 438 9.11 43.78 38.70
CA ASN A 438 10.09 42.70 38.80
C ASN A 438 9.49 41.33 38.39
N GLU A 439 8.22 41.07 38.68
CA GLU A 439 7.48 39.91 38.14
C GLU A 439 7.42 39.97 36.61
N TRP A 440 7.02 41.11 36.04
CA TRP A 440 6.99 41.31 34.58
C TRP A 440 8.39 41.23 33.96
N ARG A 441 9.43 41.67 34.65
CA ARG A 441 10.82 41.49 34.21
C ARG A 441 11.18 40.01 34.16
N GLY A 442 10.83 39.25 35.21
CA GLY A 442 11.00 37.80 35.27
C GLY A 442 10.28 37.08 34.13
N GLU A 443 8.97 37.32 33.94
CA GLU A 443 8.20 36.73 32.83
C GLU A 443 8.81 37.06 31.45
N VAL A 444 9.30 38.29 31.26
CA VAL A 444 9.95 38.72 30.00
C VAL A 444 11.33 38.09 29.81
N GLU A 445 12.08 37.84 30.88
CA GLU A 445 13.38 37.17 30.82
C GLU A 445 13.24 35.65 30.63
N GLU A 446 12.26 35.00 31.27
CA GLU A 446 11.88 33.60 30.98
C GLU A 446 11.37 33.43 29.55
N ALA A 447 10.49 34.33 29.07
CA ALA A 447 10.00 34.29 27.69
C ALA A 447 11.11 34.54 26.65
N ARG A 448 12.17 35.29 27.02
CA ARG A 448 13.38 35.43 26.19
C ARG A 448 14.21 34.14 26.21
N GLY A 449 14.43 33.53 27.37
CA GLY A 449 15.11 32.25 27.50
C GLY A 449 14.45 31.17 26.64
N GLN A 450 13.13 30.99 26.76
CA GLN A 450 12.35 30.08 25.92
C GLN A 450 12.44 30.43 24.42
N ALA A 451 12.49 31.72 24.06
CA ALA A 451 12.65 32.15 22.68
C ALA A 451 14.08 31.95 22.13
N ASP A 452 15.10 31.89 22.99
CA ASP A 452 16.48 31.57 22.61
C ASP A 452 16.69 30.05 22.53
N GLU A 453 16.17 29.27 23.49
CA GLU A 453 16.10 27.79 23.41
C GLU A 453 15.42 27.32 22.10
N LEU A 454 14.32 27.97 21.71
CA LEU A 454 13.64 27.67 20.45
C LEU A 454 14.47 28.03 19.21
N LYS A 455 15.37 29.04 19.28
CA LYS A 455 16.30 29.34 18.17
C LYS A 455 17.39 28.29 18.06
N ASP A 456 17.96 27.84 19.19
CA ASP A 456 18.98 26.80 19.20
C ASP A 456 18.40 25.46 18.69
N VAL A 457 17.19 25.09 19.13
CA VAL A 457 16.46 23.92 18.60
C VAL A 457 16.16 24.06 17.10
N LEU A 458 15.79 25.25 16.61
CA LEU A 458 15.62 25.50 15.18
C LEU A 458 16.94 25.37 14.41
N ALA A 459 18.04 25.93 14.92
CA ALA A 459 19.37 25.83 14.31
C ALA A 459 19.88 24.38 14.26
N GLU A 460 19.59 23.56 15.27
CA GLU A 460 19.83 22.11 15.20
C GLU A 460 19.02 21.46 14.07
N ARG A 461 17.71 21.72 13.98
CA ARG A 461 16.84 21.12 12.96
C ARG A 461 17.21 21.59 11.55
N ASP A 462 17.60 22.85 11.37
CA ASP A 462 18.13 23.38 10.10
C ASP A 462 19.44 22.69 9.72
N GLY A 463 20.36 22.53 10.68
CA GLY A 463 21.61 21.79 10.49
C GLY A 463 21.44 20.27 10.30
N GLU A 464 20.32 19.68 10.73
CA GLU A 464 19.91 18.32 10.36
C GLU A 464 19.30 18.26 8.96
N CYS A 465 18.45 19.23 8.61
CA CYS A 465 17.88 19.36 7.27
C CYS A 465 18.95 19.59 6.21
N GLU A 466 20.01 20.33 6.51
CA GLU A 466 21.15 20.54 5.60
C GLU A 466 21.96 19.25 5.41
N LYS A 467 22.24 18.49 6.48
CA LYS A 467 22.86 17.15 6.38
C LYS A 467 21.99 16.16 5.58
N LEU A 468 20.67 16.20 5.76
CA LEU A 468 19.73 15.38 4.99
C LEU A 468 19.68 15.79 3.51
N ARG A 469 19.72 17.09 3.20
CA ARG A 469 19.84 17.59 1.81
C ARG A 469 21.16 17.15 1.17
N MET A 470 22.28 17.23 1.88
CA MET A 470 23.56 16.70 1.40
C MET A 470 23.48 15.19 1.12
N HIS A 471 22.95 14.41 2.07
CA HIS A 471 22.84 12.96 1.88
C HIS A 471 21.86 12.57 0.75
N VAL A 472 20.80 13.36 0.51
CA VAL A 472 19.93 13.19 -0.66
C VAL A 472 20.70 13.51 -1.95
N ALA A 473 21.47 14.59 -2.00
CA ALA A 473 22.29 14.92 -3.17
C ALA A 473 23.40 13.89 -3.45
N ASP A 474 24.01 13.32 -2.40
CA ASP A 474 24.97 12.21 -2.51
C ASP A 474 24.29 10.96 -3.10
N LEU A 475 23.08 10.63 -2.64
CA LEU A 475 22.30 9.49 -3.15
C LEU A 475 21.78 9.73 -4.58
N GLU A 476 21.37 10.95 -4.92
CA GLU A 476 21.01 11.37 -6.28
C GLU A 476 22.22 11.20 -7.22
N HIS A 477 23.40 11.64 -6.79
CA HIS A 477 24.64 11.44 -7.53
C HIS A 477 25.04 9.95 -7.68
N GLU A 478 24.87 9.13 -6.63
CA GLU A 478 25.05 7.67 -6.72
C GLU A 478 24.07 7.04 -7.71
N THR A 479 22.80 7.49 -7.76
CA THR A 479 21.84 7.01 -8.75
C THR A 479 22.17 7.46 -10.17
N ASP A 480 22.58 8.71 -10.39
CA ASP A 480 23.02 9.20 -11.70
C ASP A 480 24.27 8.44 -12.20
N GLU A 481 25.24 8.18 -11.30
CA GLU A 481 26.39 7.33 -11.60
C GLU A 481 25.98 5.89 -11.98
N LEU A 482 24.95 5.34 -11.35
CA LEU A 482 24.42 4.02 -11.71
C LEU A 482 23.65 4.05 -13.02
N HIS A 483 22.86 5.09 -13.29
CA HIS A 483 22.16 5.29 -14.56
C HIS A 483 23.15 5.38 -15.73
N LEU A 484 24.20 6.20 -15.62
CA LEU A 484 25.26 6.28 -16.64
C LEU A 484 25.98 4.93 -16.87
N LYS A 485 26.14 4.11 -15.83
CA LYS A 485 26.72 2.75 -15.95
C LYS A 485 25.76 1.76 -16.60
N PHE A 486 24.45 1.92 -16.42
CA PHE A 486 23.44 1.12 -17.12
C PHE A 486 23.28 1.57 -18.58
N GLU A 487 23.27 2.87 -18.87
CA GLU A 487 23.22 3.42 -20.23
C GLU A 487 24.44 2.97 -21.03
N GLY A 488 25.67 3.15 -20.51
CA GLY A 488 26.87 2.66 -21.18
C GLY A 488 26.97 1.13 -21.33
N ALA A 489 26.21 0.36 -20.54
CA ALA A 489 26.07 -1.09 -20.71
C ALA A 489 24.98 -1.47 -21.73
N LEU A 490 23.93 -0.66 -21.88
CA LEU A 490 22.94 -0.78 -22.94
C LEU A 490 23.56 -0.41 -24.29
N GLU A 491 24.30 0.69 -24.40
CA GLU A 491 25.05 1.08 -25.61
C GLU A 491 26.01 -0.04 -26.07
N GLN A 492 26.66 -0.75 -25.13
CA GLN A 492 27.51 -1.90 -25.44
C GLN A 492 26.72 -3.09 -25.97
N LEU A 493 25.56 -3.41 -25.37
CA LEU A 493 24.70 -4.50 -25.82
C LEU A 493 24.00 -4.18 -27.15
N GLU A 494 23.63 -2.92 -27.39
CA GLU A 494 23.10 -2.43 -28.67
C GLU A 494 24.19 -2.48 -29.75
N GLY A 495 25.42 -2.07 -29.44
CA GLY A 495 26.59 -2.23 -30.32
C GLY A 495 26.88 -3.69 -30.67
N GLU A 496 26.89 -4.60 -29.67
CA GLU A 496 27.01 -6.04 -29.92
C GLU A 496 25.85 -6.57 -30.78
N LEU A 497 24.60 -6.12 -30.57
CA LEU A 497 23.46 -6.50 -31.40
C LEU A 497 23.55 -5.98 -32.84
N GLU A 498 24.05 -4.75 -33.05
CA GLU A 498 24.31 -4.23 -34.39
C GLU A 498 25.45 -5.00 -35.10
N GLU A 499 26.53 -5.34 -34.39
CA GLU A 499 27.58 -6.20 -34.95
C GLU A 499 27.02 -7.59 -35.31
N ARG A 500 26.15 -8.17 -34.47
CA ARG A 500 25.50 -9.46 -34.75
C ARG A 500 24.50 -9.42 -35.89
N THR A 501 23.75 -8.33 -36.08
CA THR A 501 22.85 -8.19 -37.23
C THR A 501 23.63 -8.05 -38.52
N ARG A 502 24.71 -7.24 -38.55
CA ARG A 502 25.65 -7.17 -39.69
C ARG A 502 26.29 -8.54 -39.99
N GLU A 503 26.73 -9.26 -38.96
CA GLU A 503 27.23 -10.65 -39.06
C GLU A 503 26.17 -11.66 -39.59
N VAL A 504 24.88 -11.35 -39.51
CA VAL A 504 23.80 -12.15 -40.09
C VAL A 504 23.52 -11.71 -41.52
N GLU A 505 23.38 -10.41 -41.79
CA GLU A 505 23.18 -9.84 -43.13
C GLU A 505 24.30 -10.27 -44.10
N GLU A 506 25.57 -10.23 -43.67
CA GLU A 506 26.71 -10.73 -44.47
C GLU A 506 26.58 -12.23 -44.79
N ARG A 507 26.07 -13.03 -43.84
CA ARG A 507 25.89 -14.48 -44.02
C ARG A 507 24.66 -14.83 -44.84
N GLU A 508 23.60 -14.04 -44.75
CA GLU A 508 22.43 -14.15 -45.60
C GLU A 508 22.82 -13.83 -47.06
N HIS A 509 23.60 -12.76 -47.29
CA HIS A 509 24.18 -12.47 -48.61
C HIS A 509 25.12 -13.58 -49.11
N GLU A 510 26.00 -14.13 -48.27
CA GLU A 510 26.81 -15.32 -48.64
C GLU A 510 25.95 -16.53 -49.00
N VAL A 511 24.79 -16.72 -48.35
CA VAL A 511 23.86 -17.81 -48.65
C VAL A 511 23.11 -17.54 -49.95
N GLU A 512 22.64 -16.31 -50.20
CA GLU A 512 21.99 -15.91 -51.45
C GLU A 512 22.94 -16.09 -52.65
N GLU A 513 24.20 -15.65 -52.56
CA GLU A 513 25.20 -15.89 -53.61
C GLU A 513 25.42 -17.39 -53.87
N ARG A 514 25.45 -18.21 -52.82
CA ARG A 514 25.59 -19.67 -52.93
C ARG A 514 24.34 -20.35 -53.50
N VAL A 515 23.14 -19.81 -53.25
CA VAL A 515 21.88 -20.27 -53.87
C VAL A 515 21.89 -19.93 -55.36
N VAL A 516 22.24 -18.70 -55.75
CA VAL A 516 22.36 -18.30 -57.16
C VAL A 516 23.47 -19.08 -57.88
N GLU A 517 24.57 -19.42 -57.21
CA GLU A 517 25.56 -20.38 -57.73
C GLU A 517 24.99 -21.80 -57.86
N GLY A 518 24.12 -22.22 -56.94
CA GLY A 518 23.40 -23.50 -56.98
C GLY A 518 22.49 -23.58 -58.20
N GLU A 519 21.58 -22.62 -58.37
CA GLU A 519 20.67 -22.50 -59.51
C GLU A 519 21.42 -22.52 -60.85
N ARG A 520 22.56 -21.81 -60.95
CA ARG A 520 23.42 -21.85 -62.15
C ARG A 520 23.95 -23.26 -62.43
N LYS A 521 24.43 -23.97 -61.41
CA LYS A 521 24.94 -25.35 -61.54
C LYS A 521 23.83 -26.35 -61.82
N GLU A 522 22.62 -26.11 -61.30
CA GLU A 522 21.44 -26.91 -61.61
C GLU A 522 20.97 -26.69 -63.06
N ALA A 523 20.97 -25.45 -63.56
CA ALA A 523 20.71 -25.15 -64.97
C ALA A 523 21.79 -25.72 -65.91
N GLU A 524 23.07 -25.71 -65.51
CA GLU A 524 24.14 -26.42 -66.24
C GLU A 524 23.92 -27.94 -66.24
N LEU A 525 23.51 -28.53 -65.11
CA LEU A 525 23.18 -29.95 -65.01
C LEU A 525 21.93 -30.32 -65.81
N GLU A 526 20.93 -29.45 -65.88
CA GLU A 526 19.73 -29.61 -66.71
C GLU A 526 20.10 -29.53 -68.20
N ALA A 527 20.88 -28.53 -68.61
CA ALA A 527 21.40 -28.44 -69.98
C ALA A 527 22.29 -29.63 -70.38
N MET A 528 22.95 -30.30 -69.41
CA MET A 528 23.69 -31.55 -69.62
C MET A 528 22.80 -32.79 -69.61
N ARG A 529 21.66 -32.78 -68.89
CA ARG A 529 20.62 -33.83 -68.99
C ARG A 529 19.93 -33.74 -70.34
N ASP A 530 19.50 -32.56 -70.77
CA ASP A 530 19.02 -32.28 -72.13
C ASP A 530 19.95 -32.82 -73.23
N GLN A 531 21.27 -32.74 -73.03
CA GLN A 531 22.25 -33.31 -73.96
C GLN A 531 22.33 -34.84 -73.85
N LEU A 532 22.25 -35.42 -72.65
CA LEU A 532 22.18 -36.87 -72.45
C LEU A 532 20.88 -37.47 -72.97
N ASP A 533 19.76 -36.75 -72.86
CA ASP A 533 18.45 -37.18 -73.33
C ASP A 533 18.39 -37.10 -74.86
N ARG A 534 18.93 -36.04 -75.50
CA ARG A 534 19.09 -35.99 -76.98
C ARG A 534 20.08 -37.04 -77.50
N LEU A 535 21.13 -37.37 -76.74
CA LEU A 535 22.01 -38.50 -77.06
C LEU A 535 21.30 -39.84 -76.83
N GLY A 536 20.39 -39.91 -75.86
CA GLY A 536 19.51 -41.04 -75.59
C GLY A 536 18.46 -41.25 -76.68
N GLU A 537 17.89 -40.17 -77.21
CA GLU A 537 17.05 -40.16 -78.41
C GLU A 537 17.83 -40.65 -79.63
N GLN A 538 19.06 -40.17 -79.85
CA GLN A 538 19.91 -40.67 -80.94
C GLN A 538 20.33 -42.14 -80.76
N VAL A 539 20.58 -42.60 -79.53
CA VAL A 539 20.79 -44.03 -79.23
C VAL A 539 19.50 -44.80 -79.49
N PHE A 540 18.35 -44.30 -79.07
CA PHE A 540 17.05 -44.92 -79.31
C PHE A 540 16.72 -44.98 -80.81
N GLU A 541 16.99 -43.94 -81.59
CA GLU A 541 16.84 -43.96 -83.06
C GLU A 541 17.75 -45.02 -83.70
N LEU A 542 19.00 -45.15 -83.26
CA LEU A 542 19.93 -46.18 -83.73
C LEU A 542 19.56 -47.59 -83.24
N GLU A 543 18.95 -47.71 -82.06
CA GLU A 543 18.38 -48.96 -81.56
C GLU A 543 17.12 -49.33 -82.33
N ASP A 544 16.23 -48.39 -82.64
CA ASP A 544 15.03 -48.60 -83.46
C ASP A 544 15.39 -48.90 -84.93
N GLU A 545 16.46 -48.32 -85.49
CA GLU A 545 17.05 -48.74 -86.77
C GLU A 545 17.62 -50.17 -86.70
N SER A 546 18.30 -50.52 -85.61
CA SER A 546 18.77 -51.88 -85.34
C SER A 546 17.60 -52.87 -85.18
N GLU A 547 16.50 -52.48 -84.54
CA GLU A 547 15.28 -53.28 -84.36
C GLU A 547 14.45 -53.37 -85.65
N ARG A 548 14.45 -52.36 -86.51
CA ARG A 548 13.89 -52.45 -87.87
C ARG A 548 14.67 -53.49 -88.69
N LEU A 549 16.00 -53.46 -88.64
CA LEU A 549 16.86 -54.46 -89.29
C LEU A 549 16.71 -55.87 -88.69
N LYS A 550 16.53 -56.01 -87.35
CA LYS A 550 16.17 -57.29 -86.71
C LYS A 550 14.78 -57.76 -87.12
N THR A 551 13.76 -56.90 -87.10
CA THR A 551 12.38 -57.31 -87.40
C THR A 551 12.11 -57.46 -88.89
N GLU A 552 13.01 -57.05 -89.79
CA GLU A 552 13.06 -57.52 -91.17
C GLU A 552 13.62 -58.95 -91.28
N LEU A 553 14.61 -59.31 -90.45
CA LEU A 553 15.14 -60.67 -90.34
C LEU A 553 14.12 -61.62 -89.70
N GLU A 554 13.52 -61.22 -88.57
CA GLU A 554 12.53 -62.01 -87.82
C GLU A 554 11.21 -62.17 -88.58
N ARG A 555 10.78 -61.19 -89.39
CA ARG A 555 9.59 -61.37 -90.26
C ARG A 555 9.76 -62.52 -91.26
N ALA A 556 10.98 -62.84 -91.68
CA ALA A 556 11.26 -64.01 -92.52
C ALA A 556 11.20 -65.35 -91.75
N GLU A 557 11.21 -65.32 -90.41
CA GLU A 557 11.09 -66.50 -89.55
C GLU A 557 9.68 -66.64 -88.93
N GLU A 558 9.02 -65.53 -88.59
CA GLU A 558 7.72 -65.53 -87.90
C GLU A 558 6.50 -65.90 -88.77
N GLU A 559 6.58 -65.77 -90.11
CA GLU A 559 5.53 -66.28 -91.02
C GLU A 559 5.34 -67.80 -90.89
N LYS A 560 6.34 -68.51 -90.33
CA LYS A 560 6.37 -69.97 -90.15
C LYS A 560 5.70 -70.43 -88.84
N GLU A 561 5.60 -69.57 -87.82
CA GLU A 561 5.26 -70.00 -86.44
C GLU A 561 4.02 -69.31 -85.84
N ARG A 562 3.54 -68.21 -86.44
CA ARG A 562 2.35 -67.47 -85.97
C ARG A 562 1.00 -68.21 -86.11
N SER A 563 0.95 -69.37 -86.75
CA SER A 563 -0.29 -70.11 -87.02
C SER A 563 -0.83 -70.92 -85.84
N GLU A 564 -0.03 -71.28 -84.83
CA GLU A 564 -0.41 -72.31 -83.85
C GLU A 564 -0.70 -71.81 -82.41
N ALA A 565 -0.19 -70.64 -82.00
CA ALA A 565 -0.14 -70.27 -80.57
C ALA A 565 -1.27 -69.36 -80.04
N VAL A 566 -1.92 -68.55 -80.89
CA VAL A 566 -2.72 -67.38 -80.43
C VAL A 566 -4.05 -67.76 -79.74
N GLY A 567 -4.57 -68.97 -79.95
CA GLY A 567 -5.93 -69.35 -79.53
C GLY A 567 -6.18 -69.50 -78.01
N ALA A 568 -5.14 -69.61 -77.18
CA ALA A 568 -5.27 -70.04 -75.78
C ALA A 568 -5.40 -68.89 -74.75
N ALA A 569 -4.63 -67.80 -74.90
CA ALA A 569 -4.33 -66.87 -73.80
C ALA A 569 -5.44 -65.87 -73.42
N LEU A 570 -6.52 -65.75 -74.22
CA LEU A 570 -7.47 -64.64 -74.09
C LEU A 570 -8.61 -64.84 -73.07
N LYS A 571 -8.73 -66.00 -72.43
CA LYS A 571 -9.85 -66.29 -71.51
C LYS A 571 -9.60 -65.98 -70.03
N GLU A 572 -8.34 -65.90 -69.61
CA GLU A 572 -7.99 -65.86 -68.17
C GLU A 572 -8.02 -64.44 -67.58
N LYS A 573 -7.62 -63.42 -68.35
CA LYS A 573 -7.54 -62.01 -67.88
C LYS A 573 -8.87 -61.34 -67.53
N ASN A 574 -10.02 -61.92 -67.88
CA ASN A 574 -11.32 -61.22 -67.78
C ASN A 574 -11.92 -61.22 -66.36
N VAL A 575 -11.41 -62.05 -65.44
CA VAL A 575 -11.97 -62.20 -64.08
C VAL A 575 -11.32 -61.24 -63.07
N ALA A 576 -10.01 -61.04 -63.15
CA ALA A 576 -9.24 -60.28 -62.15
C ALA A 576 -9.66 -58.80 -62.05
N LEU A 577 -9.95 -58.15 -63.18
CA LEU A 577 -10.31 -56.72 -63.25
C LEU A 577 -11.66 -56.36 -62.62
N LYS A 578 -12.39 -57.32 -62.02
CA LYS A 578 -13.69 -57.06 -61.35
C LYS A 578 -13.61 -56.89 -59.84
N THR A 579 -12.60 -57.45 -59.18
CA THR A 579 -12.43 -57.28 -57.72
C THR A 579 -11.77 -55.94 -57.40
N GLU A 580 -10.75 -55.58 -58.16
CA GLU A 580 -9.93 -54.37 -58.01
C GLU A 580 -10.73 -53.05 -58.11
N ILE A 581 -11.90 -53.09 -58.77
CA ILE A 581 -12.83 -51.94 -58.89
C ILE A 581 -13.68 -51.76 -57.62
N GLN A 582 -13.98 -52.81 -56.87
CA GLN A 582 -14.78 -52.72 -55.64
C GLN A 582 -13.96 -52.12 -54.49
N ASP A 583 -12.73 -52.60 -54.30
CA ASP A 583 -11.85 -52.16 -53.21
C ASP A 583 -11.52 -50.65 -53.29
N LEU A 584 -11.51 -50.08 -54.51
CA LEU A 584 -11.32 -48.65 -54.75
C LEU A 584 -12.56 -47.80 -54.44
N ALA A 585 -13.77 -48.36 -54.51
CA ALA A 585 -15.01 -47.64 -54.18
C ALA A 585 -15.14 -47.48 -52.65
N ASP A 586 -14.94 -48.57 -51.91
CA ASP A 586 -15.06 -48.59 -50.44
C ASP A 586 -14.01 -47.66 -49.77
N ALA A 587 -12.87 -47.40 -50.43
CA ALA A 587 -11.85 -46.44 -50.01
C ALA A 587 -12.22 -44.98 -50.32
N TYR A 588 -12.93 -44.73 -51.43
CA TYR A 588 -13.39 -43.39 -51.83
C TYR A 588 -14.44 -42.83 -50.86
N ASP A 589 -15.43 -43.65 -50.48
CA ASP A 589 -16.48 -43.25 -49.53
C ASP A 589 -15.91 -42.90 -48.15
N GLN A 590 -14.87 -43.59 -47.68
CA GLN A 590 -14.18 -43.28 -46.43
C GLN A 590 -13.41 -41.95 -46.48
N ALA A 591 -12.79 -41.62 -47.62
CA ALA A 591 -12.15 -40.32 -47.82
C ALA A 591 -13.18 -39.18 -47.91
N GLN A 592 -14.32 -39.42 -48.55
CA GLN A 592 -15.39 -38.42 -48.64
C GLN A 592 -16.04 -38.15 -47.27
N ALA A 593 -16.18 -39.16 -46.41
CA ALA A 593 -16.66 -39.00 -45.04
C ALA A 593 -15.75 -38.10 -44.21
N SER A 594 -14.43 -38.34 -44.17
CA SER A 594 -13.50 -37.52 -43.39
C SER A 594 -13.39 -36.08 -43.89
N ILE A 595 -13.46 -35.86 -45.21
CA ILE A 595 -13.55 -34.51 -45.79
C ILE A 595 -14.79 -33.77 -45.25
N SER A 596 -15.96 -34.42 -45.19
CA SER A 596 -17.17 -33.79 -44.65
C SER A 596 -17.04 -33.41 -43.16
N GLU A 597 -16.33 -34.22 -42.38
CA GLU A 597 -16.06 -33.97 -40.95
C GLU A 597 -15.05 -32.82 -40.73
N HIS A 598 -14.12 -32.61 -41.68
CA HIS A 598 -13.22 -31.46 -41.68
C HIS A 598 -13.92 -30.17 -42.14
N MET A 599 -14.80 -30.24 -43.15
CA MET A 599 -15.60 -29.09 -43.58
C MET A 599 -16.52 -28.57 -42.46
N ALA A 600 -17.23 -29.47 -41.76
CA ALA A 600 -18.08 -29.09 -40.63
C ALA A 600 -17.31 -28.33 -39.54
N ARG A 601 -16.10 -28.79 -39.19
CA ARG A 601 -15.22 -28.09 -38.24
C ARG A 601 -14.72 -26.73 -38.74
N GLN A 602 -14.54 -26.57 -40.07
CA GLN A 602 -14.19 -25.28 -40.65
C GLN A 602 -15.37 -24.30 -40.63
N GLU A 603 -16.61 -24.79 -40.80
CA GLU A 603 -17.83 -23.97 -40.66
C GLU A 603 -18.09 -23.58 -39.18
N GLU A 604 -17.86 -24.47 -38.22
CA GLU A 604 -17.88 -24.16 -36.78
C GLU A 604 -16.84 -23.09 -36.40
N LEU A 605 -15.61 -23.20 -36.92
CA LEU A 605 -14.57 -22.19 -36.70
C LEU A 605 -14.87 -20.86 -37.39
N ALA A 606 -15.43 -20.89 -38.62
CA ALA A 606 -15.83 -19.68 -39.33
C ALA A 606 -16.94 -18.92 -38.57
N THR A 607 -17.99 -19.62 -38.13
CA THR A 607 -19.08 -18.99 -37.36
C THR A 607 -18.62 -18.47 -35.99
N HIS A 608 -17.61 -19.08 -35.36
CA HIS A 608 -17.01 -18.52 -34.14
C HIS A 608 -16.16 -17.26 -34.42
N ILE A 609 -15.43 -17.22 -35.55
CA ILE A 609 -14.70 -16.03 -35.99
C ILE A 609 -15.67 -14.90 -36.33
N GLU A 610 -16.77 -15.19 -37.04
CA GLU A 610 -17.83 -14.21 -37.34
C GLU A 610 -18.46 -13.64 -36.06
N ALA A 611 -18.72 -14.47 -35.05
CA ALA A 611 -19.21 -14.02 -33.75
C ALA A 611 -18.20 -13.10 -33.02
N LEU A 612 -16.91 -13.44 -33.03
CA LEU A 612 -15.84 -12.61 -32.45
C LEU A 612 -15.67 -11.28 -33.21
N VAL A 613 -15.80 -11.28 -34.54
CA VAL A 613 -15.82 -10.05 -35.34
C VAL A 613 -17.03 -9.18 -34.98
N ALA A 614 -18.22 -9.76 -34.84
CA ALA A 614 -19.41 -9.03 -34.43
C ALA A 614 -19.31 -8.43 -33.01
N GLU A 615 -18.63 -9.10 -32.06
CA GLU A 615 -18.34 -8.54 -30.73
C GLU A 615 -17.30 -7.41 -30.78
N LEU A 616 -16.27 -7.54 -31.63
CA LEU A 616 -15.28 -6.48 -31.87
C LEU A 616 -15.89 -5.26 -32.57
N GLU A 617 -16.80 -5.46 -33.52
CA GLU A 617 -17.58 -4.39 -34.15
C GLU A 617 -18.53 -3.73 -33.14
N ALA A 618 -19.27 -4.49 -32.33
CA ALA A 618 -20.17 -3.94 -31.32
C ALA A 618 -19.44 -3.12 -30.24
N THR A 619 -18.27 -3.59 -29.79
CA THR A 619 -17.43 -2.85 -28.82
C THR A 619 -16.77 -1.62 -29.45
N ARG A 620 -16.39 -1.69 -30.73
CA ARG A 620 -15.94 -0.52 -31.51
C ARG A 620 -17.06 0.52 -31.63
N ASP A 621 -18.27 0.11 -32.01
CA ASP A 621 -19.45 0.98 -32.11
C ASP A 621 -19.76 1.66 -30.78
N GLN A 622 -19.63 0.94 -29.67
CA GLN A 622 -19.77 1.50 -28.33
C GLN A 622 -18.69 2.53 -28.00
N SER A 623 -17.45 2.31 -28.43
CA SER A 623 -16.32 3.25 -28.27
C SER A 623 -16.50 4.52 -29.12
N GLU A 624 -16.93 4.38 -30.38
CA GLU A 624 -17.19 5.54 -31.26
C GLU A 624 -18.38 6.37 -30.73
N ARG A 625 -19.40 5.72 -30.15
CA ARG A 625 -20.52 6.39 -29.46
C ARG A 625 -20.07 7.11 -28.18
N THR A 626 -19.14 6.58 -27.37
CA THR A 626 -18.63 7.30 -26.20
C THR A 626 -17.75 8.48 -26.61
N ALA A 627 -16.90 8.34 -27.64
CA ALA A 627 -16.11 9.42 -28.21
C ALA A 627 -16.98 10.57 -28.78
N ALA A 628 -18.07 10.24 -29.48
CA ALA A 628 -19.04 11.22 -29.98
C ALA A 628 -19.78 11.96 -28.84
N ASN A 629 -20.15 11.24 -27.77
CA ASN A 629 -20.75 11.86 -26.59
C ASN A 629 -19.77 12.83 -25.90
N LEU A 630 -18.51 12.41 -25.72
CA LEU A 630 -17.46 13.18 -25.06
C LEU A 630 -17.12 14.46 -25.83
N THR A 631 -16.92 14.37 -27.15
CA THR A 631 -16.75 15.56 -28.02
C THR A 631 -17.96 16.50 -27.97
N SER A 632 -19.19 15.99 -27.89
CA SER A 632 -20.38 16.84 -27.70
C SER A 632 -20.40 17.56 -26.35
N LEU A 633 -19.79 16.99 -25.30
CA LEU A 633 -19.68 17.62 -23.98
C LEU A 633 -18.58 18.69 -23.99
N THR A 634 -17.45 18.42 -24.63
CA THR A 634 -16.39 19.42 -24.85
C THR A 634 -16.92 20.65 -25.58
N SER A 635 -17.62 20.48 -26.71
CA SER A 635 -18.16 21.62 -27.47
C SER A 635 -19.22 22.42 -26.69
N LYS A 636 -19.99 21.76 -25.80
CA LYS A 636 -20.92 22.44 -24.88
C LYS A 636 -20.16 23.26 -23.85
N LEU A 637 -19.12 22.70 -23.22
CA LEU A 637 -18.28 23.40 -22.26
C LEU A 637 -17.55 24.60 -22.88
N GLU A 638 -17.03 24.46 -24.10
CA GLU A 638 -16.47 25.55 -24.90
C GLU A 638 -17.50 26.64 -25.18
N SER A 639 -18.73 26.28 -25.61
CA SER A 639 -19.79 27.24 -25.86
C SER A 639 -20.20 28.03 -24.60
N GLN A 640 -20.25 27.35 -23.45
CA GLN A 640 -20.50 27.99 -22.15
C GLN A 640 -19.36 28.92 -21.76
N SER A 641 -18.10 28.48 -21.87
CA SER A 641 -16.91 29.31 -21.63
C SER A 641 -16.91 30.57 -22.51
N MET A 642 -17.23 30.44 -23.80
CA MET A 642 -17.30 31.58 -24.72
C MET A 642 -18.50 32.51 -24.45
N SER A 643 -19.63 32.00 -23.96
CA SER A 643 -20.74 32.86 -23.49
C SER A 643 -20.37 33.64 -22.22
N SER A 644 -19.68 33.01 -21.27
CA SER A 644 -19.21 33.64 -20.03
C SER A 644 -18.19 34.74 -20.31
N LYS A 645 -17.21 34.48 -21.18
CA LYS A 645 -16.23 35.50 -21.64
C LYS A 645 -16.92 36.71 -22.26
N ARG A 646 -17.89 36.52 -23.17
CA ARG A 646 -18.63 37.64 -23.79
C ARG A 646 -19.41 38.47 -22.77
N ALA A 647 -20.02 37.84 -21.77
CA ALA A 647 -20.71 38.54 -20.69
C ALA A 647 -19.74 39.36 -19.80
N MET A 648 -18.55 38.81 -19.52
CA MET A 648 -17.50 39.54 -18.80
C MET A 648 -17.00 40.75 -19.59
N GLU A 649 -16.66 40.60 -20.88
CA GLU A 649 -16.24 41.71 -21.73
C GLU A 649 -17.33 42.80 -21.86
N GLU A 650 -18.62 42.42 -21.85
CA GLU A 650 -19.74 43.38 -21.86
C GLU A 650 -19.82 44.17 -20.55
N LYS A 651 -19.60 43.51 -19.40
CA LYS A 651 -19.54 44.18 -18.10
C LYS A 651 -18.30 45.07 -17.94
N GLU A 652 -17.16 44.68 -18.49
CA GLU A 652 -15.95 45.52 -18.55
C GLU A 652 -16.18 46.80 -19.37
N ARG A 653 -16.88 46.69 -20.51
CA ARG A 653 -17.29 47.85 -21.34
C ARG A 653 -18.28 48.76 -20.62
N GLU A 654 -19.17 48.20 -19.80
CA GLU A 654 -20.12 48.95 -18.97
C GLU A 654 -19.40 49.70 -17.83
N ILE A 655 -18.47 49.05 -17.14
CA ILE A 655 -17.59 49.66 -16.12
C ILE A 655 -16.76 50.82 -16.71
N GLY A 656 -16.26 50.66 -17.93
CA GLY A 656 -15.56 51.73 -18.65
C GLY A 656 -16.43 52.98 -18.83
N ARG A 657 -17.65 52.83 -19.37
CA ARG A 657 -18.61 53.94 -19.55
C ARG A 657 -18.94 54.66 -18.24
N LEU A 658 -19.13 53.90 -17.16
CA LEU A 658 -19.44 54.47 -15.84
C LEU A 658 -18.27 55.27 -15.26
N ARG A 659 -17.02 54.84 -15.48
CA ARG A 659 -15.82 55.63 -15.10
C ARG A 659 -15.76 56.96 -15.86
N ASP A 660 -15.97 56.93 -17.18
CA ASP A 660 -16.00 58.16 -17.99
C ASP A 660 -17.13 59.12 -17.55
N GLU A 661 -18.27 58.61 -17.06
CA GLU A 661 -19.36 59.42 -16.53
C GLU A 661 -19.06 60.05 -15.17
N VAL A 662 -18.34 59.36 -14.29
CA VAL A 662 -17.86 59.91 -13.02
C VAL A 662 -16.89 61.06 -13.29
N GLU A 663 -15.88 60.86 -14.14
CA GLU A 663 -14.93 61.94 -14.51
C GLU A 663 -15.63 63.17 -15.10
N ARG A 664 -16.69 63.01 -15.88
CA ARG A 664 -17.48 64.15 -16.41
C ARG A 664 -18.23 64.90 -15.30
N LYS A 665 -18.78 64.19 -14.31
CA LYS A 665 -19.49 64.81 -13.18
C LYS A 665 -18.54 65.54 -12.23
N GLU A 666 -17.36 64.98 -11.94
CA GLU A 666 -16.35 65.64 -11.10
C GLU A 666 -15.87 66.99 -11.69
N ARG A 667 -15.77 67.09 -13.02
CA ARG A 667 -15.41 68.34 -13.70
C ARG A 667 -16.51 69.40 -13.57
N LEU A 668 -17.78 69.00 -13.65
CA LEU A 668 -18.95 69.87 -13.46
C LEU A 668 -19.11 70.40 -12.03
N VAL A 669 -18.72 69.64 -11.01
CA VAL A 669 -18.75 70.10 -9.61
C VAL A 669 -17.75 71.24 -9.40
N LYS A 670 -16.51 71.07 -9.87
CA LYS A 670 -15.43 72.07 -9.76
C LYS A 670 -15.74 73.39 -10.47
N GLU A 671 -16.54 73.34 -11.54
CA GLU A 671 -17.05 74.53 -12.23
C GLU A 671 -18.06 75.29 -11.34
N ARG A 672 -19.02 74.58 -10.72
CA ARG A 672 -20.04 75.19 -9.84
C ARG A 672 -19.48 75.73 -8.52
N GLU A 673 -18.40 75.14 -8.01
CA GLU A 673 -17.71 75.66 -6.82
C GLU A 673 -17.09 77.04 -7.07
N ALA A 674 -16.61 77.31 -8.31
CA ALA A 674 -16.09 78.61 -8.71
C ALA A 674 -17.19 79.67 -8.95
N ASP A 675 -18.37 79.26 -9.45
CA ASP A 675 -19.53 80.14 -9.62
C ASP A 675 -20.03 80.69 -8.26
N LEU A 676 -20.09 79.84 -7.24
CA LEU A 676 -20.65 80.20 -5.92
C LEU A 676 -19.82 81.24 -5.16
N ALA A 677 -18.49 81.20 -5.27
CA ALA A 677 -17.62 82.18 -4.61
C ALA A 677 -17.89 83.62 -5.09
N GLN A 678 -18.12 83.81 -6.39
CA GLN A 678 -18.35 85.13 -7.00
C GLN A 678 -19.66 85.80 -6.53
N LEU A 679 -20.67 85.00 -6.16
CA LEU A 679 -21.95 85.50 -5.68
C LEU A 679 -21.89 86.01 -4.23
N GLN A 680 -20.95 85.52 -3.42
CA GLN A 680 -20.82 85.92 -2.01
C GLN A 680 -20.23 87.33 -1.87
N ASP A 681 -19.21 87.67 -2.67
CA ASP A 681 -18.61 89.03 -2.69
C ASP A 681 -19.62 90.11 -3.10
N ALA A 682 -20.54 89.79 -4.02
CA ALA A 682 -21.56 90.74 -4.49
C ALA A 682 -22.54 91.15 -3.37
N PHE A 683 -23.03 90.18 -2.57
CA PHE A 683 -24.00 90.44 -1.50
C PHE A 683 -23.44 91.37 -0.42
N GLY A 684 -22.16 91.19 -0.05
CA GLY A 684 -21.48 92.03 0.95
C GLY A 684 -21.32 93.50 0.56
N SER A 685 -21.71 93.93 -0.64
CA SER A 685 -21.77 95.34 -1.05
C SER A 685 -23.11 96.01 -0.67
N VAL A 686 -24.23 95.34 -0.96
CA VAL A 686 -25.59 95.90 -0.86
C VAL A 686 -26.00 96.17 0.61
N GLU A 687 -25.50 95.35 1.55
CA GLU A 687 -25.79 95.53 2.98
C GLU A 687 -25.18 96.81 3.59
N ARG A 688 -24.17 97.41 2.93
CA ARG A 688 -23.56 98.67 3.39
C ARG A 688 -24.41 99.89 3.03
N GLU A 689 -25.02 99.91 1.84
CA GLU A 689 -25.88 101.01 1.38
C GLU A 689 -27.17 101.11 2.20
N ARG A 690 -27.67 99.97 2.72
CA ARG A 690 -28.94 99.92 3.47
C ARG A 690 -28.89 100.49 4.89
N LYS A 691 -27.74 100.99 5.37
CA LYS A 691 -27.57 101.51 6.74
C LYS A 691 -27.70 103.03 6.89
N GLU A 692 -27.70 103.81 5.81
CA GLU A 692 -27.60 105.28 5.92
C GLU A 692 -28.93 106.04 6.06
N LEU A 693 -30.10 105.39 5.91
CA LEU A 693 -31.38 106.10 5.82
C LEU A 693 -32.54 105.45 6.61
N GLY A 694 -33.04 106.16 7.63
CA GLY A 694 -34.50 106.34 7.74
C GLY A 694 -35.21 106.01 9.06
N GLU A 695 -34.92 106.74 10.13
CA GLU A 695 -35.88 107.03 11.23
C GLU A 695 -35.82 108.54 11.52
N SER A 696 -36.83 109.28 12.03
CA SER A 696 -38.16 108.97 12.57
C SER A 696 -39.04 110.23 12.47
N VAL A 697 -40.34 110.11 12.14
CA VAL A 697 -41.45 110.78 12.89
C VAL A 697 -42.74 109.97 12.67
N ALA A 698 -43.01 109.02 13.55
CA ALA A 698 -44.36 108.45 13.72
C ALA A 698 -44.71 108.22 15.21
N GLY A 699 -43.86 108.71 16.12
CA GLY A 699 -43.55 108.16 17.45
C GLY A 699 -44.68 107.65 18.33
N GLU A 700 -45.83 108.31 18.39
CA GLU A 700 -46.90 107.97 19.36
C GLU A 700 -47.98 107.05 18.79
N ARG A 701 -48.21 107.08 17.46
CA ARG A 701 -48.87 105.93 16.80
C ARG A 701 -47.89 104.78 16.69
N PHE A 702 -46.64 105.09 16.37
CA PHE A 702 -45.54 104.15 16.24
C PHE A 702 -45.12 103.51 17.56
N SER A 703 -45.49 104.01 18.75
CA SER A 703 -45.22 103.36 20.04
C SER A 703 -46.27 102.29 20.35
N ALA A 704 -47.57 102.65 20.33
CA ALA A 704 -48.65 101.67 20.46
C ALA A 704 -48.65 100.66 19.30
N GLN A 705 -48.26 101.10 18.11
CA GLN A 705 -48.01 100.22 16.96
C GLN A 705 -46.66 99.50 17.06
N LEU A 706 -45.64 100.01 17.78
CA LEU A 706 -44.45 99.21 18.15
C LEU A 706 -44.84 98.11 19.10
N GLU A 707 -45.70 98.35 20.08
CA GLU A 707 -46.14 97.33 21.02
C GLU A 707 -47.03 96.30 20.32
N CYS A 708 -47.98 96.72 19.49
CA CYS A 708 -48.77 95.80 18.67
C CYS A 708 -47.90 95.04 17.66
N ASP A 709 -46.96 95.68 16.98
CA ASP A 709 -46.06 95.03 16.01
C ASP A 709 -44.91 94.28 16.71
N ARG A 710 -44.61 94.55 17.99
CA ARG A 710 -43.70 93.77 18.83
C ARG A 710 -44.41 92.51 19.29
N LEU A 711 -45.61 92.60 19.84
CA LEU A 711 -46.44 91.45 20.18
C LEU A 711 -46.77 90.60 18.94
N ARG A 712 -46.97 91.21 17.76
CA ARG A 712 -47.05 90.47 16.49
C ARG A 712 -45.73 89.79 16.14
N ARG A 713 -44.58 90.48 16.18
CA ARG A 713 -43.27 89.86 15.90
C ARG A 713 -42.90 88.79 16.94
N ASP A 714 -43.31 88.93 18.19
CA ASP A 714 -43.06 87.98 19.27
C ASP A 714 -44.01 86.76 19.15
N LEU A 715 -45.25 86.95 18.70
CA LEU A 715 -46.15 85.88 18.29
C LEU A 715 -45.65 85.18 17.01
N GLU A 716 -45.26 85.93 15.99
CA GLU A 716 -44.72 85.45 14.72
C GLU A 716 -43.42 84.66 14.96
N ARG A 717 -42.52 85.13 15.85
CA ARG A 717 -41.37 84.35 16.35
C ARG A 717 -41.80 83.07 17.06
N ALA A 718 -42.78 83.12 17.96
CA ALA A 718 -43.25 81.93 18.66
C ALA A 718 -43.95 80.92 17.71
N GLU A 719 -44.60 81.40 16.65
CA GLU A 719 -45.19 80.57 15.59
C GLU A 719 -44.11 79.99 14.66
N ASP A 720 -43.07 80.77 14.32
CA ASP A 720 -41.87 80.33 13.59
C ASP A 720 -41.09 79.27 14.39
N ASP A 721 -40.89 79.49 15.69
CA ASP A 721 -40.21 78.56 16.60
C ASP A 721 -41.06 77.29 16.82
N LEU A 722 -42.39 77.41 16.93
CA LEU A 722 -43.28 76.25 16.91
C LEU A 722 -43.25 75.52 15.55
N ALA A 723 -43.10 76.22 14.43
CA ALA A 723 -42.96 75.61 13.11
C ALA A 723 -41.61 74.88 12.97
N ARG A 724 -40.51 75.48 13.44
CA ARG A 724 -39.17 74.87 13.53
C ARG A 724 -39.19 73.63 14.41
N LEU A 725 -39.73 73.73 15.64
CA LEU A 725 -39.84 72.60 16.56
C LEU A 725 -40.73 71.47 16.02
N ARG A 726 -41.80 71.79 15.26
CA ARG A 726 -42.61 70.78 14.54
C ARG A 726 -41.85 70.14 13.38
N ALA A 727 -41.05 70.90 12.63
CA ALA A 727 -40.21 70.38 11.56
C ALA A 727 -39.07 69.49 12.11
N ASP A 728 -38.42 69.91 13.19
CA ASP A 728 -37.41 69.13 13.92
C ASP A 728 -38.00 67.86 14.52
N LEU A 729 -39.22 67.92 15.07
CA LEU A 729 -39.94 66.74 15.55
C LEU A 729 -40.26 65.78 14.40
N ALA A 730 -40.84 66.28 13.30
CA ALA A 730 -41.13 65.46 12.13
C ALA A 730 -39.88 64.84 11.50
N SER A 731 -38.75 65.57 11.50
CA SER A 731 -37.44 65.09 11.09
C SER A 731 -36.92 63.98 12.01
N LYS A 732 -37.00 64.18 13.34
CA LYS A 732 -36.63 63.16 14.35
C LYS A 732 -37.52 61.93 14.28
N GLU A 733 -38.83 62.07 14.06
CA GLU A 733 -39.73 60.93 13.84
C GLU A 733 -39.42 60.20 12.51
N GLY A 734 -39.05 60.94 11.45
CA GLY A 734 -38.60 60.35 10.19
C GLY A 734 -37.34 59.51 10.39
N LEU A 735 -36.33 60.07 11.05
CA LEU A 735 -35.11 59.36 11.43
C LEU A 735 -35.38 58.16 12.35
N LEU A 736 -36.33 58.25 13.29
CA LEU A 736 -36.73 57.12 14.12
C LEU A 736 -37.35 56.00 13.28
N ARG A 737 -38.28 56.32 12.37
CA ARG A 737 -38.89 55.34 11.45
C ARG A 737 -37.87 54.71 10.49
N GLU A 738 -36.88 55.48 10.05
CA GLU A 738 -35.74 54.94 9.29
C GLU A 738 -34.86 54.00 10.13
N LYS A 739 -34.68 54.29 11.42
CA LYS A 739 -33.92 53.42 12.35
C LYS A 739 -34.70 52.16 12.72
N GLU A 740 -36.01 52.25 12.92
CA GLU A 740 -36.90 51.09 13.07
C GLU A 740 -36.85 50.21 11.82
N ALA A 741 -37.00 50.78 10.62
CA ALA A 741 -36.89 50.04 9.36
C ALA A 741 -35.48 49.47 9.09
N GLN A 742 -34.42 50.09 9.60
CA GLN A 742 -33.06 49.52 9.58
C GLN A 742 -32.90 48.36 10.58
N LEU A 743 -33.47 48.47 11.78
CA LEU A 743 -33.47 47.40 12.78
C LEU A 743 -34.30 46.20 12.33
N ASP A 744 -35.47 46.41 11.71
CA ASP A 744 -36.30 45.33 11.17
C ASP A 744 -35.56 44.54 10.09
N ARG A 745 -34.92 45.23 9.13
CA ARG A 745 -34.05 44.62 8.10
C ARG A 745 -32.92 43.83 8.74
N LEU A 746 -32.14 44.45 9.62
CA LEU A 746 -31.05 43.77 10.33
C LEU A 746 -31.57 42.56 11.16
N SER A 747 -32.80 42.60 11.67
CA SER A 747 -33.43 41.46 12.36
C SER A 747 -33.83 40.33 11.39
N GLN A 748 -34.22 40.66 10.16
CA GLN A 748 -34.49 39.71 9.10
C GLN A 748 -33.18 39.09 8.60
N ASP A 749 -32.19 39.92 8.24
CA ASP A 749 -30.85 39.49 7.82
C ASP A 749 -30.23 38.53 8.86
N ASN A 750 -30.37 38.83 10.16
CA ASN A 750 -29.86 37.98 11.24
C ASN A 750 -30.61 36.64 11.34
N ARG A 751 -31.90 36.59 11.02
CA ARG A 751 -32.67 35.32 10.93
C ARG A 751 -32.28 34.51 9.70
N GLU A 752 -32.07 35.17 8.56
CA GLU A 752 -31.66 34.54 7.31
C GLU A 752 -30.25 33.95 7.44
N LEU A 753 -29.26 34.73 7.89
CA LEU A 753 -27.90 34.26 8.22
C LEU A 753 -27.89 33.12 9.25
N LYS A 754 -28.84 33.12 10.21
CA LYS A 754 -28.97 32.04 11.20
C LYS A 754 -29.55 30.76 10.59
N ASN A 755 -30.45 30.88 9.61
CA ASN A 755 -30.98 29.74 8.85
C ASN A 755 -29.90 29.17 7.93
N GLU A 756 -29.20 30.01 7.16
CA GLU A 756 -28.06 29.62 6.32
C GLU A 756 -26.96 28.92 7.14
N LEU A 757 -26.62 29.45 8.32
CA LEU A 757 -25.67 28.81 9.23
C LEU A 757 -26.19 27.45 9.75
N GLY A 758 -27.50 27.27 9.87
CA GLY A 758 -28.14 25.98 10.17
C GLY A 758 -28.01 24.98 9.01
N GLU A 759 -28.31 25.42 7.79
CA GLU A 759 -28.19 24.62 6.57
C GLU A 759 -26.73 24.23 6.28
N VAL A 760 -25.78 25.16 6.42
CA VAL A 760 -24.34 24.89 6.28
C VAL A 760 -23.85 23.92 7.35
N LYS A 761 -24.36 24.00 8.59
CA LYS A 761 -24.05 23.01 9.65
C LYS A 761 -24.60 21.63 9.30
N GLN A 762 -25.84 21.53 8.83
CA GLN A 762 -26.43 20.25 8.44
C GLN A 762 -25.73 19.66 7.19
N ALA A 763 -25.39 20.49 6.20
CA ALA A 763 -24.61 20.09 5.05
C ALA A 763 -23.21 19.58 5.47
N LYS A 764 -22.55 20.24 6.43
CA LYS A 764 -21.27 19.77 6.99
C LYS A 764 -21.41 18.43 7.72
N ILE A 765 -22.49 18.19 8.45
CA ILE A 765 -22.78 16.89 9.09
C ILE A 765 -22.99 15.82 8.01
N ASN A 766 -23.87 16.05 7.04
CA ASN A 766 -24.16 15.13 5.95
C ASN A 766 -22.93 14.83 5.07
N LEU A 767 -21.99 15.78 4.95
CA LEU A 767 -20.71 15.59 4.28
C LEU A 767 -19.71 14.81 5.15
N GLY A 768 -19.69 15.03 6.47
CA GLY A 768 -18.91 14.25 7.43
C GLY A 768 -19.32 12.77 7.41
N GLU A 769 -20.62 12.48 7.50
CA GLU A 769 -21.18 11.13 7.39
C GLU A 769 -20.76 10.45 6.07
N LYS A 770 -20.85 11.15 4.93
CA LYS A 770 -20.38 10.64 3.63
C LYS A 770 -18.88 10.39 3.59
N VAL A 771 -18.08 11.26 4.21
CA VAL A 771 -16.62 11.10 4.30
C VAL A 771 -16.26 9.89 5.17
N ASP A 772 -16.94 9.67 6.28
CA ASP A 772 -16.68 8.53 7.16
C ASP A 772 -17.21 7.21 6.57
N GLU A 773 -18.34 7.23 5.85
CA GLU A 773 -18.77 6.13 4.97
C GLU A 773 -17.72 5.80 3.90
N LEU A 774 -17.13 6.82 3.26
CA LEU A 774 -16.08 6.61 2.25
C LEU A 774 -14.81 6.03 2.87
N LYS A 775 -14.40 6.48 4.07
CA LYS A 775 -13.27 5.92 4.83
C LYS A 775 -13.48 4.46 5.22
N GLU A 776 -14.68 4.03 5.64
CA GLU A 776 -14.89 2.60 5.92
C GLU A 776 -14.94 1.76 4.63
N ARG A 777 -15.50 2.27 3.52
CA ARG A 777 -15.40 1.60 2.21
C ARG A 777 -13.96 1.52 1.69
N GLU A 778 -13.15 2.52 1.97
CA GLU A 778 -11.71 2.54 1.68
C GLU A 778 -10.99 1.46 2.50
N LYS A 779 -11.14 1.46 3.83
CA LYS A 779 -10.60 0.41 4.71
C LYS A 779 -11.10 -0.99 4.35
N GLU A 780 -12.34 -1.14 3.86
CA GLU A 780 -12.87 -2.40 3.35
C GLU A 780 -12.09 -2.86 2.11
N ARG A 781 -11.87 -1.98 1.13
CA ARG A 781 -10.98 -2.28 -0.01
C ARG A 781 -9.52 -2.49 0.38
N GLU A 782 -9.02 -1.86 1.45
CA GLU A 782 -7.68 -2.16 1.99
C GLU A 782 -7.63 -3.57 2.58
N ARG A 783 -8.65 -3.99 3.33
CA ARG A 783 -8.80 -5.37 3.86
C ARG A 783 -8.94 -6.38 2.71
N GLU A 784 -9.66 -6.05 1.64
CA GLU A 784 -9.76 -6.89 0.43
C GLU A 784 -8.44 -6.96 -0.33
N THR A 785 -7.80 -5.85 -0.64
CA THR A 785 -6.53 -5.82 -1.39
C THR A 785 -5.38 -6.45 -0.61
N THR A 786 -5.32 -6.31 0.72
CA THR A 786 -4.36 -7.07 1.55
C THR A 786 -4.67 -8.57 1.55
N THR A 787 -5.94 -8.97 1.56
CA THR A 787 -6.35 -10.38 1.40
C THR A 787 -5.99 -10.93 0.01
N MET A 788 -6.18 -10.16 -1.06
CA MET A 788 -5.79 -10.55 -2.42
C MET A 788 -4.25 -10.62 -2.56
N ARG A 789 -3.50 -9.65 -2.01
CA ARG A 789 -2.02 -9.71 -1.95
C ARG A 789 -1.52 -10.95 -1.19
N ALA A 790 -2.22 -11.36 -0.12
CA ALA A 790 -1.89 -12.59 0.60
C ALA A 790 -2.16 -13.85 -0.25
N ARG A 791 -3.27 -13.91 -0.99
CA ARG A 791 -3.58 -14.99 -1.94
C ARG A 791 -2.59 -15.05 -3.10
N VAL A 792 -2.23 -13.89 -3.66
CA VAL A 792 -1.20 -13.79 -4.71
C VAL A 792 0.13 -14.34 -4.20
N ARG A 793 0.58 -13.93 -3.01
CA ARG A 793 1.80 -14.51 -2.39
C ARG A 793 1.70 -16.01 -2.15
N GLU A 794 0.53 -16.53 -1.76
CA GLU A 794 0.33 -17.98 -1.61
C GLU A 794 0.43 -18.72 -2.96
N LEU A 795 -0.11 -18.12 -4.03
CA LEU A 795 -0.02 -18.65 -5.40
C LEU A 795 1.41 -18.55 -5.95
N GLU A 796 2.13 -17.45 -5.72
CA GLU A 796 3.55 -17.28 -6.03
C GLU A 796 4.40 -18.32 -5.27
N GLU A 797 4.12 -18.57 -4.00
CA GLU A 797 4.77 -19.61 -3.21
C GLU A 797 4.46 -21.03 -3.71
N ARG A 798 3.24 -21.29 -4.19
CA ARG A 798 2.83 -22.57 -4.79
C ARG A 798 3.51 -22.77 -6.14
N LEU A 799 3.42 -21.80 -7.04
CA LEU A 799 4.10 -21.79 -8.35
C LEU A 799 5.63 -21.91 -8.18
N GLY A 800 6.20 -21.23 -7.19
CA GLY A 800 7.61 -21.33 -6.82
C GLY A 800 7.99 -22.62 -6.08
N LYS A 801 7.05 -23.46 -5.66
CA LYS A 801 7.28 -24.84 -5.21
C LYS A 801 7.17 -25.79 -6.42
N GLU A 802 6.08 -25.69 -7.17
CA GLU A 802 5.81 -26.46 -8.38
C GLU A 802 6.93 -26.30 -9.42
N GLY A 803 7.40 -25.09 -9.71
CA GLY A 803 8.54 -24.85 -10.61
C GLY A 803 9.87 -25.46 -10.12
N ARG A 804 10.08 -25.58 -8.81
CA ARG A 804 11.25 -26.29 -8.23
C ARG A 804 11.07 -27.81 -8.25
N ASP A 805 9.86 -28.32 -8.05
CA ASP A 805 9.57 -29.75 -8.18
C ASP A 805 9.63 -30.19 -9.65
N VAL A 806 9.09 -29.41 -10.58
CA VAL A 806 9.26 -29.59 -12.04
C VAL A 806 10.74 -29.53 -12.38
N GLY A 807 11.48 -28.50 -11.96
CA GLY A 807 12.93 -28.40 -12.17
C GLY A 807 13.72 -29.60 -11.61
N ARG A 808 13.33 -30.14 -10.44
CA ARG A 808 13.93 -31.37 -9.89
C ARG A 808 13.60 -32.60 -10.73
N MET A 809 12.35 -32.75 -11.17
CA MET A 809 11.93 -33.86 -12.03
C MET A 809 12.60 -33.78 -13.41
N GLU A 810 12.68 -32.59 -14.00
CA GLU A 810 13.44 -32.29 -15.22
C GLU A 810 14.93 -32.60 -15.07
N GLY A 811 15.53 -32.27 -13.92
CA GLY A 811 16.90 -32.67 -13.57
C GLY A 811 17.04 -34.20 -13.58
N MET A 812 16.20 -34.89 -12.81
CA MET A 812 16.17 -36.36 -12.75
C MET A 812 15.93 -37.01 -14.13
N TYR A 813 15.11 -36.40 -15.00
CA TYR A 813 14.91 -36.90 -16.36
C TYR A 813 16.10 -36.61 -17.28
N ARG A 814 16.77 -35.46 -17.17
CA ARG A 814 18.04 -35.19 -17.88
C ARG A 814 19.14 -36.16 -17.43
N ASP A 815 19.27 -36.40 -16.12
CA ASP A 815 20.22 -37.37 -15.57
C ASP A 815 19.94 -38.77 -16.12
N GLN A 816 18.70 -39.26 -16.02
CA GLN A 816 18.30 -40.54 -16.61
C GLN A 816 18.51 -40.59 -18.14
N LEU A 817 18.33 -39.48 -18.86
CA LEU A 817 18.59 -39.43 -20.30
C LEU A 817 20.10 -39.53 -20.60
N THR A 818 20.95 -38.88 -19.82
CA THR A 818 22.41 -38.97 -19.98
C THR A 818 22.96 -40.32 -19.57
N GLU A 819 22.44 -40.96 -18.51
CA GLU A 819 22.74 -42.35 -18.16
C GLU A 819 22.35 -43.30 -19.30
N ARG A 820 21.10 -43.22 -19.80
CA ARG A 820 20.60 -44.04 -20.91
C ARG A 820 21.44 -43.84 -22.18
N ASN A 821 21.77 -42.59 -22.52
CA ASN A 821 22.60 -42.26 -23.69
C ASN A 821 24.04 -42.77 -23.52
N THR A 822 24.58 -42.77 -22.30
CA THR A 822 25.91 -43.31 -22.00
C THR A 822 25.93 -44.84 -22.11
N LEU A 823 24.86 -45.51 -21.63
CA LEU A 823 24.67 -46.95 -21.79
C LEU A 823 24.47 -47.34 -23.27
N LEU A 824 23.64 -46.61 -24.02
CA LEU A 824 23.44 -46.80 -25.47
C LEU A 824 24.76 -46.64 -26.25
N LEU A 825 25.53 -45.59 -25.97
CA LEU A 825 26.84 -45.38 -26.60
C LEU A 825 27.82 -46.51 -26.24
N THR A 826 27.81 -46.97 -24.99
CA THR A 826 28.65 -48.09 -24.51
C THR A 826 28.26 -49.40 -25.21
N ILE A 827 26.97 -49.72 -25.31
CA ILE A 827 26.45 -50.90 -26.01
C ILE A 827 26.81 -50.84 -27.50
N TYR A 828 26.66 -49.68 -28.14
CA TYR A 828 27.05 -49.45 -29.53
C TYR A 828 28.55 -49.69 -29.75
N GLN A 829 29.42 -49.17 -28.86
CA GLN A 829 30.87 -49.40 -28.92
C GLN A 829 31.27 -50.87 -28.69
N TYR A 830 30.52 -51.64 -27.88
CA TYR A 830 30.73 -53.09 -27.78
C TYR A 830 30.24 -53.83 -29.02
N LEU A 831 29.09 -53.43 -29.58
CA LEU A 831 28.56 -53.97 -30.83
C LEU A 831 29.52 -53.73 -32.00
N ASP A 832 30.16 -52.56 -32.06
CA ASP A 832 31.25 -52.23 -32.99
C ASP A 832 32.38 -53.28 -32.97
N LYS A 833 32.89 -53.56 -31.77
CA LYS A 833 33.99 -54.51 -31.52
C LYS A 833 33.61 -55.95 -31.87
N ILE A 834 32.35 -56.33 -31.66
CA ILE A 834 31.84 -57.68 -31.98
C ILE A 834 31.62 -57.86 -33.49
N VAL A 835 31.08 -56.85 -34.18
CA VAL A 835 30.85 -56.91 -35.64
C VAL A 835 32.16 -56.67 -36.42
N GLY A 836 33.17 -56.03 -35.82
CA GLY A 836 34.54 -55.95 -36.36
C GLY A 836 34.72 -54.93 -37.48
N VAL A 837 33.93 -53.85 -37.48
CA VAL A 837 33.79 -52.92 -38.62
C VAL A 837 35.03 -52.04 -38.86
N GLU A 838 35.93 -51.89 -37.87
CA GLU A 838 37.14 -51.04 -37.83
C GLU A 838 38.03 -51.01 -39.09
N LYS A 839 37.94 -52.02 -39.98
CA LYS A 839 38.80 -52.17 -41.17
C LYS A 839 38.08 -52.06 -42.52
N SER A 840 36.78 -51.74 -42.54
CA SER A 840 35.95 -51.82 -43.75
C SER A 840 35.37 -50.50 -44.26
N LEU A 841 35.14 -49.52 -43.38
CA LEU A 841 34.64 -48.19 -43.78
C LEU A 841 35.80 -47.19 -43.90
N LYS A 842 35.96 -46.59 -45.08
CA LYS A 842 36.88 -45.47 -45.31
C LYS A 842 36.37 -44.22 -44.57
N LYS A 843 37.29 -43.36 -44.13
CA LYS A 843 36.97 -42.04 -43.56
C LYS A 843 36.05 -41.23 -44.50
N GLY A 844 34.95 -40.71 -43.95
CA GLY A 844 34.13 -39.65 -44.54
C GLY A 844 32.92 -40.15 -45.36
N ALA A 845 31.74 -40.12 -44.73
CA ALA A 845 30.43 -40.03 -45.39
C ALA A 845 29.33 -39.70 -44.36
N ALA A 846 29.26 -40.49 -43.29
CA ALA A 846 28.39 -40.26 -42.14
C ALA A 846 29.23 -40.28 -40.85
N ALA A 847 29.03 -39.30 -39.97
CA ALA A 847 29.66 -39.28 -38.66
C ALA A 847 29.01 -40.32 -37.73
N GLU A 848 29.77 -40.79 -36.73
CA GLU A 848 29.23 -41.58 -35.63
C GLU A 848 28.36 -40.69 -34.73
N THR A 849 27.10 -40.47 -35.14
CA THR A 849 26.12 -39.68 -34.38
C THR A 849 25.93 -40.30 -33.01
N LYS A 850 26.35 -39.59 -31.96
CA LYS A 850 26.20 -40.04 -30.58
C LYS A 850 24.70 -40.00 -30.22
N PRO A 851 24.22 -40.83 -29.28
CA PRO A 851 22.78 -40.88 -28.94
C PRO A 851 22.14 -39.53 -28.60
N PHE A 852 22.94 -38.59 -28.10
CA PHE A 852 22.54 -37.25 -27.71
C PHE A 852 22.66 -36.18 -28.82
N THR A 853 23.17 -36.49 -30.02
CA THR A 853 23.26 -35.53 -31.13
C THR A 853 22.15 -35.71 -32.15
N ASN A 854 21.82 -36.97 -32.50
CA ASN A 854 20.63 -37.31 -33.27
C ASN A 854 20.27 -38.78 -33.00
N PHE A 855 19.13 -39.01 -32.33
CA PHE A 855 18.74 -40.35 -31.92
C PHE A 855 18.27 -41.22 -33.08
N SER A 856 17.61 -40.69 -34.12
CA SER A 856 17.14 -41.52 -35.25
C SER A 856 18.33 -42.08 -36.04
N VAL A 857 19.29 -41.23 -36.41
CA VAL A 857 20.51 -41.66 -37.11
C VAL A 857 21.35 -42.62 -36.24
N PHE A 858 21.41 -42.40 -34.92
CA PHE A 858 22.03 -43.39 -34.01
C PHE A 858 21.27 -44.73 -34.00
N HIS A 859 19.93 -44.70 -33.97
CA HIS A 859 19.07 -45.87 -33.95
C HIS A 859 19.18 -46.70 -35.25
N ASP A 860 19.21 -46.06 -36.41
CA ASP A 860 19.39 -46.72 -37.71
C ASP A 860 20.77 -47.36 -37.85
N ASN A 861 21.82 -46.68 -37.36
CA ASN A 861 23.17 -47.24 -37.27
C ASN A 861 23.22 -48.45 -36.31
N LEU A 862 22.54 -48.38 -35.16
CA LEU A 862 22.42 -49.49 -34.21
C LEU A 862 21.67 -50.69 -34.81
N ILE A 863 20.54 -50.45 -35.50
CA ILE A 863 19.77 -51.48 -36.23
C ILE A 863 20.63 -52.13 -37.31
N THR A 864 21.38 -51.34 -38.08
CA THR A 864 22.26 -51.85 -39.15
C THR A 864 23.34 -52.79 -38.59
N ARG A 865 23.93 -52.43 -37.45
CA ARG A 865 24.90 -53.27 -36.73
C ARG A 865 24.27 -54.51 -36.08
N LEU A 866 23.04 -54.42 -35.57
CA LEU A 866 22.29 -55.57 -35.05
C LEU A 866 21.90 -56.55 -36.16
N LYS A 867 21.52 -56.06 -37.36
CA LYS A 867 21.32 -56.90 -38.55
C LYS A 867 22.62 -57.61 -38.96
N ALA A 868 23.75 -56.92 -38.94
CA ALA A 868 25.06 -57.53 -39.20
C ALA A 868 25.45 -58.60 -38.15
N LEU A 869 25.19 -58.35 -36.86
CA LEU A 869 25.38 -59.33 -35.79
C LEU A 869 24.48 -60.56 -35.96
N SER A 870 23.21 -60.37 -36.32
CA SER A 870 22.27 -61.46 -36.59
C SER A 870 22.74 -62.32 -37.78
N GLN A 871 23.25 -61.70 -38.85
CA GLN A 871 23.84 -62.41 -39.98
C GLN A 871 25.14 -63.15 -39.60
N LEU A 872 25.97 -62.59 -38.70
CA LEU A 872 27.14 -63.27 -38.15
C LEU A 872 26.74 -64.49 -37.30
N GLN A 873 25.68 -64.38 -36.48
CA GLN A 873 25.11 -65.50 -35.72
C GLN A 873 24.55 -66.59 -36.64
N LEU A 874 23.81 -66.21 -37.68
CA LEU A 874 23.23 -67.15 -38.64
C LEU A 874 24.32 -67.91 -39.41
N THR A 875 25.33 -67.20 -39.92
CA THR A 875 26.46 -67.82 -40.64
C THR A 875 27.36 -68.65 -39.72
N PHE A 876 27.52 -68.28 -38.45
CA PHE A 876 28.17 -69.13 -37.45
C PHE A 876 27.38 -70.41 -37.20
N SER A 877 26.07 -70.29 -36.96
CA SER A 877 25.18 -71.44 -36.74
C SER A 877 25.15 -72.40 -37.95
N GLN A 878 25.16 -71.87 -39.17
CA GLN A 878 25.27 -72.68 -40.38
C GLN A 878 26.63 -73.39 -40.46
N ARG A 879 27.74 -72.69 -40.22
CA ARG A 879 29.08 -73.31 -40.20
C ARG A 879 29.20 -74.41 -39.14
N THR A 880 28.61 -74.22 -37.96
CA THR A 880 28.56 -75.24 -36.91
C THR A 880 27.77 -76.47 -37.38
N LYS A 881 26.57 -76.29 -37.92
CA LYS A 881 25.78 -77.39 -38.52
C LYS A 881 26.52 -78.11 -39.66
N ASP A 882 27.19 -77.36 -40.55
CA ASP A 882 27.98 -77.93 -41.64
C ASP A 882 29.16 -78.77 -41.12
N ILE A 883 29.76 -78.38 -39.98
CA ILE A 883 30.86 -79.09 -39.33
C ILE A 883 30.32 -80.33 -38.60
N GLU A 884 29.22 -80.21 -37.86
CA GLU A 884 28.51 -81.30 -37.19
C GLU A 884 28.05 -82.37 -38.19
N ALA A 885 27.48 -81.97 -39.34
CA ALA A 885 27.14 -82.87 -40.43
C ALA A 885 28.39 -83.61 -40.95
N LYS A 886 29.46 -82.89 -41.30
CA LYS A 886 30.73 -83.48 -41.77
C LYS A 886 31.39 -84.42 -40.76
N PHE A 887 31.16 -84.25 -39.45
CA PHE A 887 31.59 -85.21 -38.43
C PHE A 887 30.64 -86.39 -38.28
N THR A 888 29.32 -86.17 -38.39
CA THR A 888 28.29 -87.23 -38.42
C THR A 888 28.47 -88.16 -39.62
N ASP A 889 28.76 -87.62 -40.80
CA ASP A 889 29.07 -88.38 -42.01
C ASP A 889 30.33 -89.23 -41.83
N LYS A 890 31.40 -88.67 -41.24
CA LYS A 890 32.62 -89.43 -40.90
C LYS A 890 32.35 -90.52 -39.87
N LEU A 891 31.50 -90.26 -38.88
CA LEU A 891 31.13 -91.25 -37.85
C LEU A 891 30.27 -92.38 -38.42
N THR A 892 29.33 -92.09 -39.32
CA THR A 892 28.52 -93.11 -40.00
C THR A 892 29.34 -93.93 -40.99
N GLU A 893 30.24 -93.31 -41.74
CA GLU A 893 31.20 -94.02 -42.60
C GLU A 893 32.17 -94.89 -41.79
N MET A 894 32.72 -94.41 -40.67
CA MET A 894 33.54 -95.25 -39.79
C MET A 894 32.74 -96.42 -39.18
N ARG A 895 31.48 -96.22 -38.79
CA ARG A 895 30.58 -97.32 -38.37
C ARG A 895 30.38 -98.33 -39.49
N ARG A 896 30.09 -97.89 -40.71
CA ARG A 896 29.94 -98.76 -41.90
C ARG A 896 31.22 -99.54 -42.21
N GLN A 897 32.39 -98.92 -42.05
CA GLN A 897 33.69 -99.59 -42.19
C GLN A 897 33.92 -100.63 -41.08
N LEU A 898 33.56 -100.32 -39.82
CA LEU A 898 33.61 -101.27 -38.71
C LEU A 898 32.67 -102.46 -38.95
N ASP A 899 31.41 -102.22 -39.32
CA ASP A 899 30.44 -103.28 -39.66
C ASP A 899 30.93 -104.16 -40.82
N SER A 900 31.59 -103.56 -41.82
CA SER A 900 32.20 -104.29 -42.93
C SER A 900 33.39 -105.15 -42.47
N ARG A 901 34.19 -104.67 -41.51
CA ARG A 901 35.30 -105.44 -40.92
C ARG A 901 34.79 -106.56 -40.01
N TRP A 902 33.76 -106.30 -39.19
CA TRP A 902 33.06 -107.33 -38.41
C TRP A 902 32.51 -108.43 -39.31
N LYS A 903 31.79 -108.09 -40.37
CA LYS A 903 31.27 -109.06 -41.37
C LYS A 903 32.36 -109.77 -42.18
N GLN A 904 33.60 -109.27 -42.19
CA GLN A 904 34.76 -110.00 -42.69
C GLN A 904 35.32 -110.95 -41.63
N ILE A 905 35.44 -110.51 -40.37
CA ILE A 905 35.87 -111.33 -39.24
C ILE A 905 34.91 -112.52 -39.04
N GLU A 906 33.59 -112.31 -39.02
CA GLU A 906 32.57 -113.37 -38.96
C GLU A 906 32.76 -114.44 -40.06
N LYS A 907 33.10 -114.01 -41.29
CA LYS A 907 33.38 -114.92 -42.42
C LYS A 907 34.70 -115.66 -42.23
N PHE A 908 35.73 -115.00 -41.72
CA PHE A 908 36.99 -115.66 -41.38
C PHE A 908 36.81 -116.66 -40.24
N GLU A 909 36.12 -116.30 -39.16
CA GLU A 909 35.79 -117.19 -38.04
C GLU A 909 34.95 -118.39 -38.49
N ALA A 910 33.93 -118.18 -39.33
CA ALA A 910 33.16 -119.26 -39.94
C ALA A 910 34.05 -120.17 -40.79
N SER A 911 34.95 -119.61 -41.61
CA SER A 911 35.90 -120.42 -42.40
C SER A 911 36.86 -121.22 -41.51
N VAL A 912 37.43 -120.61 -40.46
CA VAL A 912 38.31 -121.26 -39.48
C VAL A 912 37.56 -122.35 -38.71
N LYS A 913 36.29 -122.13 -38.37
CA LYS A 913 35.41 -123.12 -37.75
C LYS A 913 35.19 -124.32 -38.69
N THR A 914 34.86 -124.11 -39.97
CA THR A 914 34.71 -125.22 -40.92
C THR A 914 36.03 -125.98 -41.14
N VAL A 915 37.18 -125.30 -41.17
CA VAL A 915 38.51 -125.93 -41.22
C VAL A 915 38.79 -126.71 -39.93
N GLY A 916 38.38 -126.21 -38.77
CA GLY A 916 38.46 -126.90 -37.48
C GLY A 916 37.58 -128.15 -37.42
N GLU A 917 36.35 -128.08 -37.92
CA GLU A 917 35.42 -129.20 -38.04
C GLU A 917 35.94 -130.26 -39.01
N LEU A 918 36.46 -129.85 -40.18
CA LEU A 918 37.14 -130.73 -41.14
C LEU A 918 38.37 -131.39 -40.49
N LYS A 919 39.22 -130.64 -39.79
CA LYS A 919 40.37 -131.19 -39.04
C LYS A 919 39.92 -132.19 -37.96
N GLY A 920 38.78 -131.94 -37.30
CA GLY A 920 38.14 -132.85 -36.35
C GLY A 920 37.51 -134.09 -37.00
N GLN A 921 37.02 -134.00 -38.24
CA GLN A 921 36.60 -135.16 -39.04
C GLN A 921 37.81 -135.97 -39.51
N TRP A 922 38.88 -135.32 -39.97
CA TRP A 922 40.13 -135.97 -40.38
C TRP A 922 40.81 -136.67 -39.21
N ARG A 923 40.84 -136.06 -38.01
CA ARG A 923 41.30 -136.74 -36.79
C ARG A 923 40.42 -137.95 -36.46
N ARG A 924 39.09 -137.83 -36.43
CA ARG A 924 38.21 -139.00 -36.21
C ARG A 924 38.41 -140.12 -37.24
N LYS A 925 38.62 -139.78 -38.53
CA LYS A 925 38.97 -140.74 -39.58
C LYS A 925 40.35 -141.37 -39.36
N LEU A 926 41.34 -140.59 -38.92
CA LEU A 926 42.67 -141.08 -38.57
C LEU A 926 42.61 -142.03 -37.38
N ASN A 927 42.02 -141.62 -36.24
CA ASN A 927 41.81 -142.47 -35.07
C ASN A 927 41.02 -143.75 -35.39
N LEU A 928 40.04 -143.69 -36.31
CA LEU A 928 39.36 -144.89 -36.83
C LEU A 928 40.29 -145.77 -37.65
N LYS A 929 41.15 -145.21 -38.51
CA LYS A 929 42.14 -145.97 -39.29
C LYS A 929 43.33 -146.45 -38.47
N GLU A 930 43.69 -145.79 -37.38
CA GLU A 930 44.63 -146.26 -36.36
C GLU A 930 44.00 -147.40 -35.56
N GLY A 931 42.73 -147.28 -35.15
CA GLY A 931 41.98 -148.37 -34.50
C GLY A 931 41.78 -149.58 -35.43
N GLU A 932 41.49 -149.38 -36.72
CA GLU A 932 41.49 -150.44 -37.72
C GLU A 932 42.90 -151.02 -37.92
N ALA A 933 43.95 -150.20 -37.94
CA ALA A 933 45.33 -150.67 -38.10
C ALA A 933 45.82 -151.43 -36.85
N ASP A 934 45.39 -151.06 -35.65
CA ASP A 934 45.69 -151.76 -34.41
C ASP A 934 44.83 -153.03 -34.24
N ALA A 935 43.58 -153.03 -34.72
CA ALA A 935 42.79 -154.26 -34.88
C ALA A 935 43.41 -155.19 -35.94
N LEU A 936 43.96 -154.65 -37.03
CA LEU A 936 44.74 -155.41 -38.01
C LEU A 936 46.10 -155.85 -37.45
N ARG A 937 46.72 -155.11 -36.51
CA ARG A 937 47.95 -155.54 -35.81
C ARG A 937 47.68 -156.60 -34.76
N THR A 938 46.55 -156.57 -34.04
CA THR A 938 46.16 -157.66 -33.15
C THR A 938 45.75 -158.88 -33.95
N GLN A 939 44.99 -158.73 -35.04
CA GLN A 939 44.75 -159.82 -36.00
C GLN A 939 46.05 -160.32 -36.65
N VAL A 940 47.02 -159.46 -36.97
CA VAL A 940 48.33 -159.90 -37.48
C VAL A 940 49.18 -160.54 -36.38
N SER A 941 49.06 -160.13 -35.11
CA SER A 941 49.72 -160.79 -33.98
C SER A 941 49.12 -162.17 -33.71
N GLU A 942 47.79 -162.29 -33.80
CA GLU A 942 47.04 -163.55 -33.69
C GLU A 942 47.31 -164.46 -34.90
N LEU A 943 47.28 -163.93 -36.13
CA LEU A 943 47.73 -164.62 -37.33
C LEU A 943 49.24 -164.93 -37.28
N THR A 944 50.06 -164.18 -36.53
CA THR A 944 51.49 -164.47 -36.35
C THR A 944 51.72 -165.54 -35.29
N SER A 945 50.87 -165.66 -34.26
CA SER A 945 50.90 -166.81 -33.35
C SER A 945 50.35 -168.08 -34.02
N GLN A 946 49.32 -167.93 -34.87
CA GLN A 946 48.83 -168.97 -35.78
C GLN A 946 49.86 -169.32 -36.87
N VAL A 947 50.64 -168.37 -37.38
CA VAL A 947 51.75 -168.64 -38.32
C VAL A 947 52.97 -169.21 -37.61
N ALA A 948 53.22 -168.88 -36.34
CA ALA A 948 54.22 -169.56 -35.52
C ALA A 948 53.84 -171.03 -35.26
N SER A 949 52.55 -171.38 -35.24
CA SER A 949 52.10 -172.78 -35.20
C SER A 949 51.95 -173.45 -36.58
N LEU A 950 51.69 -172.68 -37.65
CA LEU A 950 51.42 -173.22 -39.00
C LEU A 950 52.59 -173.13 -40.01
N ARG A 951 53.63 -172.32 -39.79
CA ARG A 951 54.87 -172.31 -40.61
C ARG A 951 55.93 -173.30 -40.12
N ARG A 952 55.48 -174.48 -39.70
CA ARG A 952 56.20 -175.73 -39.98
C ARG A 952 55.83 -176.29 -41.38
N ALA A 953 55.61 -175.39 -42.35
CA ALA A 953 55.30 -175.64 -43.75
C ALA A 953 55.78 -174.43 -44.60
N GLY A 954 56.28 -174.69 -45.81
CA GLY A 954 57.12 -173.74 -46.56
C GLY A 954 56.47 -172.95 -47.70
N ASN A 955 57.32 -172.10 -48.30
CA ASN A 955 57.27 -171.47 -49.63
C ASN A 955 56.28 -170.34 -49.97
N SER A 956 56.86 -169.14 -50.01
CA SER A 956 56.88 -168.15 -51.10
C SER A 956 56.46 -168.60 -52.52
N ALA A 957 56.09 -167.70 -53.46
CA ALA A 957 55.76 -166.26 -53.42
C ALA A 957 54.89 -165.91 -54.66
N SER A 958 53.95 -164.95 -54.73
CA SER A 958 53.62 -163.74 -53.94
C SER A 958 53.99 -162.38 -54.56
N GLU A 959 54.46 -162.29 -55.81
CA GLU A 959 54.87 -160.99 -56.41
C GLU A 959 54.20 -160.63 -57.76
N ALA A 960 53.85 -161.60 -58.61
CA ALA A 960 53.44 -161.32 -60.00
C ALA A 960 52.02 -160.75 -60.19
N SER A 961 51.09 -160.98 -59.26
CA SER A 961 49.68 -160.62 -59.41
C SER A 961 49.35 -159.23 -58.85
N GLU A 962 49.93 -158.88 -57.70
CA GLU A 962 49.56 -157.69 -56.95
C GLU A 962 50.00 -156.41 -57.67
N VAL A 963 51.19 -156.44 -58.29
CA VAL A 963 51.76 -155.37 -59.13
C VAL A 963 50.76 -154.86 -60.17
N LYS A 964 50.08 -155.73 -60.92
CA LYS A 964 49.11 -155.29 -61.94
C LYS A 964 47.90 -154.55 -61.35
N SER A 965 47.44 -154.96 -60.16
CA SER A 965 46.37 -154.26 -59.45
C SER A 965 46.81 -152.90 -58.91
N LEU A 966 48.07 -152.81 -58.46
CA LEU A 966 48.70 -151.58 -58.00
C LEU A 966 48.97 -150.62 -59.16
N THR A 967 49.44 -151.08 -60.32
CA THR A 967 49.56 -150.27 -61.54
C THR A 967 48.21 -149.71 -61.99
N ALA A 968 47.14 -150.50 -61.97
CA ALA A 968 45.79 -150.02 -62.31
C ALA A 968 45.28 -148.96 -61.32
N ARG A 969 45.60 -149.08 -60.02
CA ARG A 969 45.31 -148.04 -59.02
C ARG A 969 46.21 -146.82 -59.18
N ALA A 970 47.49 -147.00 -59.50
CA ALA A 970 48.46 -145.93 -59.75
C ALA A 970 48.02 -145.08 -60.95
N VAL A 971 47.74 -145.68 -62.10
CA VAL A 971 47.26 -144.94 -63.29
C VAL A 971 45.94 -144.20 -63.03
N ASN A 972 45.04 -144.76 -62.22
CA ASN A 972 43.79 -144.07 -61.86
C ASN A 972 44.00 -142.97 -60.80
N ALA A 973 45.01 -143.12 -59.92
CA ALA A 973 45.47 -142.09 -59.01
C ALA A 973 46.21 -140.97 -59.75
N GLU A 974 47.08 -141.28 -60.71
CA GLU A 974 47.74 -140.35 -61.63
C GLU A 974 46.73 -139.59 -62.48
N ARG A 975 45.67 -140.24 -62.97
CA ARG A 975 44.60 -139.56 -63.71
C ARG A 975 43.77 -138.62 -62.83
N ARG A 976 43.61 -138.95 -61.55
CA ARG A 976 43.03 -138.06 -60.53
C ARG A 976 44.00 -136.95 -60.11
N LEU A 977 45.29 -137.23 -60.05
CA LEU A 977 46.36 -136.28 -59.73
C LEU A 977 46.50 -135.26 -60.86
N ASN A 978 46.58 -135.69 -62.12
CA ASN A 978 46.54 -134.81 -63.29
C ASN A 978 45.24 -134.00 -63.36
N ASN A 979 44.07 -134.58 -63.05
CA ASN A 979 42.85 -133.78 -62.98
C ASN A 979 42.87 -132.76 -61.82
N ALA A 980 43.43 -133.12 -60.66
CA ALA A 980 43.60 -132.21 -59.53
C ALA A 980 44.66 -131.14 -59.78
N GLN A 981 45.75 -131.47 -60.47
CA GLN A 981 46.80 -130.54 -60.90
C GLN A 981 46.28 -129.63 -62.01
N ASN A 982 45.49 -130.13 -62.97
CA ASN A 982 44.83 -129.27 -63.95
C ASN A 982 43.78 -128.35 -63.30
N GLN A 983 43.06 -128.81 -62.28
CA GLN A 983 42.15 -127.95 -61.50
C GLN A 983 42.90 -126.96 -60.61
N LEU A 984 44.07 -127.33 -60.08
CA LEU A 984 44.97 -126.48 -59.32
C LEU A 984 45.58 -125.40 -60.23
N VAL A 985 46.19 -125.78 -61.35
CA VAL A 985 46.72 -124.86 -62.38
C VAL A 985 45.61 -123.94 -62.87
N GLN A 986 44.40 -124.44 -63.19
CA GLN A 986 43.28 -123.57 -63.56
C GLN A 986 42.81 -122.67 -62.41
N ALA A 987 43.05 -123.01 -61.15
CA ALA A 987 42.76 -122.15 -59.99
C ALA A 987 43.89 -121.12 -59.77
N GLU A 988 45.14 -121.52 -59.96
CA GLU A 988 46.34 -120.67 -59.91
C GLU A 988 46.35 -119.67 -61.07
N GLU A 989 45.95 -120.06 -62.28
CA GLU A 989 45.70 -119.17 -63.43
C GLU A 989 44.56 -118.19 -63.15
N ARG A 990 43.48 -118.63 -62.47
CA ARG A 990 42.37 -117.74 -62.07
C ARG A 990 42.79 -116.78 -60.95
N ILE A 991 43.63 -117.21 -60.02
CA ILE A 991 44.19 -116.37 -58.95
C ILE A 991 45.23 -115.40 -59.54
N ALA A 992 46.13 -115.87 -60.41
CA ALA A 992 47.10 -115.04 -61.13
C ALA A 992 46.39 -114.00 -62.01
N GLY A 993 45.43 -114.41 -62.84
CA GLY A 993 44.62 -113.50 -63.65
C GLY A 993 43.64 -112.62 -62.87
N MET A 994 43.39 -112.91 -61.59
CA MET A 994 42.70 -112.00 -60.66
C MET A 994 43.68 -111.02 -60.00
N ASN A 995 44.85 -111.49 -59.59
CA ASN A 995 45.94 -110.68 -59.04
C ASN A 995 46.51 -109.71 -60.09
N GLU A 996 46.60 -110.11 -61.37
CA GLU A 996 46.98 -109.26 -62.50
C GLU A 996 45.92 -108.19 -62.77
N LYS A 997 44.63 -108.52 -62.61
CA LYS A 997 43.53 -107.53 -62.68
C LYS A 997 43.54 -106.59 -61.48
N ILE A 998 43.88 -107.07 -60.28
CA ILE A 998 44.05 -106.26 -59.07
C ILE A 998 45.26 -105.32 -59.25
N ALA A 999 46.45 -105.84 -59.56
CA ALA A 999 47.65 -105.04 -59.85
C ALA A 999 47.44 -104.08 -61.03
N GLY A 1000 46.69 -104.48 -62.07
CA GLY A 1000 46.31 -103.64 -63.19
C GLY A 1000 45.22 -102.60 -62.89
N VAL A 1001 44.54 -102.70 -61.76
CA VAL A 1001 43.64 -101.68 -61.20
C VAL A 1001 44.40 -100.80 -60.21
N GLU A 1002 45.20 -101.38 -59.32
CA GLU A 1002 46.09 -100.68 -58.37
C GLU A 1002 47.09 -99.80 -59.12
N GLY A 1003 47.73 -100.29 -60.18
CA GLY A 1003 48.60 -99.47 -61.04
C GLY A 1003 47.88 -98.32 -61.74
N LYS A 1004 46.57 -98.45 -62.04
CA LYS A 1004 45.74 -97.35 -62.57
C LYS A 1004 45.30 -96.37 -61.47
N TRP A 1005 45.13 -96.84 -60.24
CA TRP A 1005 44.91 -95.97 -59.07
C TRP A 1005 46.19 -95.24 -58.70
N GLU A 1006 47.34 -95.90 -58.62
CA GLU A 1006 48.64 -95.26 -58.43
C GLU A 1006 48.94 -94.25 -59.53
N ALA A 1007 48.69 -94.58 -60.80
CA ALA A 1007 48.90 -93.63 -61.90
C ALA A 1007 48.05 -92.36 -61.72
N ARG A 1008 46.76 -92.51 -61.36
CA ARG A 1008 45.88 -91.37 -61.05
C ARG A 1008 46.31 -90.62 -59.79
N VAL A 1009 46.74 -91.30 -58.73
CA VAL A 1009 47.23 -90.66 -57.49
C VAL A 1009 48.51 -89.88 -57.78
N LYS A 1010 49.48 -90.47 -58.49
CA LYS A 1010 50.71 -89.79 -58.95
C LYS A 1010 50.39 -88.63 -59.91
N GLU A 1011 49.36 -88.74 -60.74
CA GLU A 1011 48.87 -87.64 -61.58
C GLU A 1011 48.23 -86.53 -60.74
N TYR A 1012 47.37 -86.84 -59.77
CA TYR A 1012 46.78 -85.85 -58.87
C TYR A 1012 47.83 -85.19 -57.98
N GLU A 1013 48.80 -85.93 -57.46
CA GLU A 1013 49.97 -85.39 -56.75
C GLU A 1013 50.83 -84.49 -57.65
N SER A 1014 51.03 -84.86 -58.93
CA SER A 1014 51.75 -84.05 -59.89
C SER A 1014 51.00 -82.75 -60.21
N ARG A 1015 49.68 -82.84 -60.46
CA ARG A 1015 48.79 -81.68 -60.65
C ARG A 1015 48.75 -80.78 -59.42
N MET A 1016 48.71 -81.35 -58.21
CA MET A 1016 48.76 -80.60 -56.94
C MET A 1016 50.11 -79.92 -56.74
N ARG A 1017 51.24 -80.62 -56.93
CA ARG A 1017 52.58 -79.99 -56.89
C ARG A 1017 52.70 -78.87 -57.93
N ALA A 1018 52.22 -79.10 -59.16
CA ALA A 1018 52.23 -78.08 -60.21
C ALA A 1018 51.35 -76.86 -59.87
N ALA A 1019 50.20 -77.06 -59.23
CA ALA A 1019 49.34 -75.99 -58.74
C ALA A 1019 49.98 -75.23 -57.57
N GLU A 1020 50.55 -75.94 -56.59
CA GLU A 1020 51.30 -75.32 -55.49
C GLU A 1020 52.51 -74.53 -55.99
N GLU A 1021 53.25 -75.04 -56.98
CA GLU A 1021 54.37 -74.32 -57.58
C GLU A 1021 53.89 -73.13 -58.43
N ARG A 1022 52.74 -73.20 -59.11
CA ARG A 1022 52.12 -72.02 -59.75
C ARG A 1022 51.78 -70.97 -58.70
N VAL A 1023 51.10 -71.33 -57.61
CA VAL A 1023 50.81 -70.41 -56.49
C VAL A 1023 52.09 -69.87 -55.84
N LYS A 1024 53.16 -70.66 -55.74
CA LYS A 1024 54.49 -70.19 -55.28
C LYS A 1024 55.11 -69.19 -56.27
N ARG A 1025 55.06 -69.45 -57.58
CA ARG A 1025 55.53 -68.52 -58.64
C ARG A 1025 54.68 -67.25 -58.71
N GLU A 1026 53.37 -67.34 -58.55
CA GLU A 1026 52.45 -66.19 -58.52
C GLU A 1026 52.64 -65.34 -57.26
N ARG A 1027 52.86 -65.97 -56.10
CA ARG A 1027 53.23 -65.26 -54.86
C ARG A 1027 54.62 -64.64 -54.95
N GLN A 1028 55.57 -65.29 -55.61
CA GLN A 1028 56.92 -64.76 -55.78
C GLN A 1028 56.95 -63.61 -56.80
N GLY A 1029 56.37 -63.78 -57.99
CA GLY A 1029 56.16 -62.71 -58.96
C GLY A 1029 55.19 -61.63 -58.48
N GLY A 1030 54.38 -61.90 -57.46
CA GLY A 1030 53.60 -60.92 -56.70
C GLY A 1030 54.50 -60.09 -55.78
N LYS A 1031 55.37 -60.73 -54.99
CA LYS A 1031 56.39 -60.05 -54.18
C LYS A 1031 57.37 -59.24 -55.02
N GLU A 1032 57.78 -59.77 -56.17
CA GLU A 1032 58.69 -59.09 -57.10
C GLU A 1032 58.02 -57.85 -57.69
N ARG A 1033 56.77 -57.95 -58.18
CA ARG A 1033 56.00 -56.76 -58.60
C ARG A 1033 55.76 -55.77 -57.45
N VAL A 1034 55.54 -56.24 -56.22
CA VAL A 1034 55.45 -55.35 -55.04
C VAL A 1034 56.78 -54.66 -54.77
N GLY A 1035 57.91 -55.35 -54.82
CA GLY A 1035 59.26 -54.75 -54.66
C GLY A 1035 59.65 -53.83 -55.82
N GLU A 1036 59.23 -54.13 -57.05
CA GLU A 1036 59.36 -53.23 -58.21
C GLU A 1036 58.53 -51.96 -58.01
N LEU A 1037 57.28 -52.09 -57.55
CA LEU A 1037 56.41 -50.96 -57.21
C LEU A 1037 56.95 -50.17 -56.00
N GLU A 1038 57.50 -50.83 -54.98
CA GLU A 1038 58.12 -50.18 -53.83
C GLU A 1038 59.37 -49.40 -54.26
N THR A 1039 60.27 -49.98 -55.04
CA THR A 1039 61.44 -49.25 -55.59
C THR A 1039 61.06 -48.21 -56.64
N ALA A 1040 59.92 -48.35 -57.32
CA ALA A 1040 59.37 -47.32 -58.22
C ALA A 1040 58.76 -46.16 -57.40
N VAL A 1041 58.03 -46.44 -56.32
CA VAL A 1041 57.55 -45.45 -55.36
C VAL A 1041 58.72 -44.77 -54.64
N GLU A 1042 59.80 -45.47 -54.32
CA GLU A 1042 61.02 -44.91 -53.74
C GLU A 1042 61.74 -43.99 -54.73
N ARG A 1043 61.81 -44.40 -56.01
CA ARG A 1043 62.34 -43.56 -57.11
C ARG A 1043 61.46 -42.33 -57.36
N LEU A 1044 60.14 -42.49 -57.36
CA LEU A 1044 59.18 -41.38 -57.49
C LEU A 1044 59.24 -40.46 -56.27
N ARG A 1045 59.40 -40.97 -55.05
CA ARG A 1045 59.65 -40.17 -53.84
C ARG A 1045 60.94 -39.37 -53.95
N LYS A 1046 62.05 -39.99 -54.40
CA LYS A 1046 63.29 -39.27 -54.67
C LYS A 1046 63.14 -38.24 -55.77
N GLN A 1047 62.44 -38.55 -56.86
CA GLN A 1047 62.14 -37.58 -57.92
C GLN A 1047 61.21 -36.46 -57.44
N LEU A 1048 60.31 -36.71 -56.50
CA LEU A 1048 59.40 -35.71 -55.90
C LEU A 1048 60.13 -34.86 -54.84
N GLU A 1049 61.06 -35.44 -54.08
CA GLU A 1049 62.02 -34.68 -53.26
C GLU A 1049 62.97 -33.84 -54.10
N GLU A 1050 63.49 -34.38 -55.20
CA GLU A 1050 64.28 -33.61 -56.16
C GLU A 1050 63.44 -32.54 -56.85
N ALA A 1051 62.17 -32.80 -57.18
CA ALA A 1051 61.25 -31.81 -57.73
C ALA A 1051 60.85 -30.77 -56.68
N ARG A 1052 60.82 -31.09 -55.38
CA ARG A 1052 60.66 -30.13 -54.28
C ARG A 1052 61.94 -29.34 -53.99
N LYS A 1053 63.13 -29.94 -54.13
CA LYS A 1053 64.42 -29.24 -54.02
C LYS A 1053 64.64 -28.32 -55.22
N ARG A 1054 64.36 -28.79 -56.44
CA ARG A 1054 64.25 -27.96 -57.64
C ARG A 1054 63.11 -26.95 -57.52
N GLY A 1055 62.01 -27.31 -56.86
CA GLY A 1055 60.88 -26.43 -56.53
C GLY A 1055 61.34 -25.24 -55.69
N GLY A 1056 61.93 -25.47 -54.51
CA GLY A 1056 62.48 -24.42 -53.66
C GLY A 1056 63.65 -23.65 -54.28
N VAL A 1057 64.43 -24.27 -55.18
CA VAL A 1057 65.43 -23.55 -56.00
C VAL A 1057 64.77 -22.70 -57.09
N VAL A 1058 63.65 -23.15 -57.68
CA VAL A 1058 62.83 -22.36 -58.61
C VAL A 1058 62.04 -21.29 -57.88
N GLU A 1059 61.67 -21.50 -56.62
CA GLU A 1059 60.99 -20.55 -55.74
C GLU A 1059 61.97 -19.44 -55.34
N GLY A 1060 63.17 -19.77 -54.88
CA GLY A 1060 64.26 -18.79 -54.67
C GLY A 1060 64.77 -18.14 -55.97
N LEU A 1061 64.67 -18.82 -57.13
CA LEU A 1061 64.89 -18.21 -58.44
C LEU A 1061 63.72 -17.34 -58.90
N LEU A 1062 62.48 -17.58 -58.44
CA LEU A 1062 61.32 -16.71 -58.70
C LEU A 1062 61.30 -15.52 -57.75
N GLU A 1063 61.83 -15.66 -56.53
CA GLU A 1063 62.08 -14.58 -55.59
C GLU A 1063 63.18 -13.64 -56.12
N THR A 1064 64.29 -14.19 -56.63
CA THR A 1064 65.33 -13.39 -57.32
C THR A 1064 64.96 -12.95 -58.75
N VAL A 1065 63.99 -13.59 -59.41
CA VAL A 1065 63.37 -13.09 -60.66
C VAL A 1065 62.27 -12.07 -60.38
N ALA A 1066 61.65 -12.03 -59.20
CA ALA A 1066 60.82 -10.89 -58.79
C ALA A 1066 61.69 -9.63 -58.63
N GLU A 1067 62.92 -9.77 -58.16
CA GLU A 1067 63.90 -8.66 -58.10
C GLU A 1067 64.54 -8.29 -59.46
N THR A 1068 64.43 -9.13 -60.51
CA THR A 1068 65.15 -8.91 -61.79
C THR A 1068 64.32 -9.02 -63.08
N GLY A 1069 63.04 -9.39 -63.00
CA GLY A 1069 62.18 -9.74 -64.16
C GLY A 1069 61.69 -8.58 -65.03
N ALA A 1070 62.09 -7.33 -64.76
CA ALA A 1070 61.51 -6.13 -65.35
C ALA A 1070 62.05 -5.75 -66.76
N ARG A 1071 62.35 -6.69 -67.68
CA ARG A 1071 62.80 -6.34 -69.04
C ARG A 1071 62.70 -7.38 -70.20
N GLY A 1072 61.48 -7.76 -70.60
CA GLY A 1072 61.15 -8.27 -71.95
C GLY A 1072 61.70 -9.66 -72.35
N LYS A 1073 61.55 -10.15 -73.59
CA LYS A 1073 60.77 -9.63 -74.75
C LYS A 1073 60.48 -10.76 -75.78
N GLU A 1074 59.29 -10.74 -76.41
CA GLU A 1074 58.95 -11.27 -77.77
C GLU A 1074 59.16 -12.75 -78.19
N ARG A 1075 58.04 -13.38 -78.61
CA ARG A 1075 57.87 -14.37 -79.73
C ARG A 1075 58.48 -15.79 -79.57
N GLY A 1076 57.93 -16.87 -80.15
CA GLY A 1076 56.67 -17.08 -80.91
C GLY A 1076 56.74 -18.34 -81.81
N SER A 1077 55.59 -18.92 -82.23
CA SER A 1077 55.44 -20.21 -82.99
C SER A 1077 55.79 -21.48 -82.18
N GLY A 1078 55.21 -22.68 -82.33
CA GLY A 1078 54.29 -23.26 -83.34
C GLY A 1078 55.02 -24.28 -84.24
N GLY A 1079 54.51 -25.48 -84.58
CA GLY A 1079 53.26 -26.19 -84.21
C GLY A 1079 53.08 -27.54 -84.94
N GLY A 1080 51.99 -28.29 -84.66
CA GLY A 1080 51.58 -29.55 -85.34
C GLY A 1080 52.18 -30.86 -84.75
N SER A 1081 51.79 -32.09 -85.16
CA SER A 1081 50.56 -32.62 -85.81
C SER A 1081 50.64 -34.18 -85.94
N GLY A 1082 49.53 -34.92 -85.81
CA GLY A 1082 49.40 -36.38 -86.06
C GLY A 1082 48.79 -37.16 -84.87
N ARG A 1083 47.72 -37.98 -84.98
CA ARG A 1083 47.43 -39.20 -85.80
C ARG A 1083 48.43 -40.35 -85.52
N SER A 1084 48.08 -41.66 -85.47
CA SER A 1084 46.82 -42.44 -85.67
C SER A 1084 47.12 -43.95 -85.42
N SER A 1085 46.22 -44.93 -85.17
CA SER A 1085 44.79 -45.01 -84.77
C SER A 1085 44.34 -46.50 -84.68
N LEU A 1086 43.12 -46.79 -84.19
CA LEU A 1086 42.25 -47.98 -84.48
C LEU A 1086 42.59 -49.39 -83.93
N SER A 1087 41.52 -50.04 -83.43
CA SER A 1087 41.26 -51.51 -83.39
C SER A 1087 42.18 -52.44 -82.57
N GLY A 1088 41.74 -53.60 -82.08
CA GLY A 1088 40.39 -54.18 -82.03
C GLY A 1088 40.41 -55.73 -82.02
N GLY A 1089 39.34 -56.37 -81.53
CA GLY A 1089 39.12 -57.81 -81.71
C GLY A 1089 39.12 -58.66 -80.42
N THR A 1090 38.17 -59.61 -80.41
CA THR A 1090 38.01 -60.80 -79.55
C THR A 1090 39.33 -61.52 -79.20
N ARG A 1091 39.43 -62.23 -78.07
CA ARG A 1091 38.43 -63.16 -77.50
C ARG A 1091 38.63 -63.42 -76.01
#